data_AF-A0A286H624-F1
#
_entry.id   AF-A0A286H624-F1
#
_cell.length_a   1.000
_cell.length_b   1.000
_cell.length_c   1.000
_cell.angle_alpha   90.00
_cell.angle_beta   90.00
_cell.angle_gamma   90.00
#
_symmetry.space_group_name_H-M   'P 1'
#
loop_
_entity.id
_entity.type
_entity.pdbx_description
1 polymer ?
#
loop_
_entity_poly.entity_id
_entity_poly.type
_entity_poly.pdbx_seq_one_letter_code
_entity_poly.pdbx_strand_id
1 'polypeptide(L)'
;MTTTIAELHQERPAEAPGGEQRPPAPAGPAAGPAGAAAADLAVPLHRTEGVELLGEYQGSGYQTRKFLVRRSDGQVMQLPELLYRIAEALDGRDAGRIADDLGRRFAEELDEPLTPEQVRYLVDERLRPVGIVAADAAEDTSAASPAPVMPDLLLALRYRVGVIPAAVAWRIAGVFEGFFTRPAWVAALTAFVVVDAAVLLSVDGLFATLLTGVTDYIRHPQLVLVLFGLMVLANVFHECGHVTACRYGGARPGEMGLGLYIVWPALYSNVTDAYRLDRTGRLRTDLGGVYFNAISMTVVGVLYLHTGEPWVLVALLTMHTETAAQFLPSIRLDGYYMLGDIAGVPELFGYVGPVLRSALPGRPTDPKVRQLRPWSRRLIVLWVALTVPLLTFYLVVFLLVLPRALPYVWQAVLEYQRTVEGAMQNGDIGTLSLSVLQFVLLVLPWLGTVLMATLTYRMVQPLLARRWPWFAPREGRGARLRRSLAWAAAGGSAVVLLVRVALVAESAPAGTAEERVANAAAAVMRVGREAAPAVPVGDIAVRDQVAGWGWLTAAFDRHPDALTAAREVAVLSVLVMVLSLLVIAWQRRWPAAAVVATLAAAAVMGPVVSLFGVLTAAGLSAGWGAAGTALLVLAQGRRHGRHRRRQHRWLHPSLTVLGAVCLGVAVLTEPMLIVALAAVGLVQVLRGTAVTPTRATWAGLVLGTAALIGLAVAIVPGRLDQPMSTGLADVQQQVVLGLAGLVVLAAVGLRLVPVPALLVASLLVPAALMLPGSDGVLPVLVATTAGLGALLLADLLRLPPTERRHPLVRGIIAIPVVVVVLVGLLYLPAGSGSSQTELPATAPSVGAATD
;
A
#
# COMPACT_ATOMS: atom_id res chain seq x y z
N MET A 1 36.76 5.89 32.69
CA MET A 1 35.40 5.35 32.84
C MET A 1 34.62 5.97 34.00
N THR A 2 35.26 6.81 34.81
CA THR A 2 34.73 7.78 35.80
C THR A 2 33.37 8.45 35.47
N THR A 3 33.01 8.65 34.20
CA THR A 3 31.75 9.33 33.82
C THR A 3 30.55 8.39 33.66
N THR A 4 30.76 7.07 33.52
CA THR A 4 29.70 6.14 33.09
C THR A 4 28.72 5.76 34.20
N ILE A 5 29.18 5.68 35.45
CA ILE A 5 28.30 5.41 36.61
C ILE A 5 27.47 6.65 36.97
N ALA A 6 28.06 7.85 36.86
CA ALA A 6 27.36 9.12 37.07
C ALA A 6 26.32 9.43 35.96
N GLU A 7 26.63 9.10 34.69
CA GLU A 7 25.66 9.22 33.58
C GLU A 7 24.48 8.24 33.70
N LEU A 8 24.67 7.07 34.33
CA LEU A 8 23.59 6.10 34.59
C LEU A 8 22.66 6.53 35.75
N HIS A 9 23.13 7.40 36.65
CA HIS A 9 22.36 7.93 37.79
C HIS A 9 21.53 9.18 37.45
N GLN A 10 21.74 9.82 36.29
CA GLN A 10 21.15 11.13 35.96
C GLN A 10 19.74 11.09 35.32
N GLU A 11 19.13 9.92 35.16
CA GLU A 11 17.75 9.75 34.63
C GLU A 11 16.73 9.44 35.74
N ARG A 12 16.76 10.17 36.86
CA ARG A 12 15.71 10.12 37.89
C ARG A 12 14.53 11.03 37.48
N PRO A 13 13.28 10.54 37.34
CA PRO A 13 12.13 11.42 37.24
C PRO A 13 11.86 12.08 38.60
N ALA A 14 11.58 13.38 38.58
CA ALA A 14 11.30 14.18 39.77
C ALA A 14 10.08 13.65 40.55
N GLU A 15 10.26 13.37 41.84
CA GLU A 15 9.18 13.09 42.79
C GLU A 15 8.28 14.32 42.97
N ALA A 16 6.97 14.10 42.89
CA ALA A 16 5.93 15.07 43.26
C ALA A 16 5.71 15.07 44.79
N PRO A 17 5.35 16.21 45.42
CA PRO A 17 5.29 16.29 46.87
C PRO A 17 3.95 15.81 47.44
N GLY A 18 4.03 15.01 48.51
CA GLY A 18 3.19 15.09 49.71
C GLY A 18 1.71 14.71 49.62
N GLY A 19 1.38 13.54 50.17
CA GLY A 19 0.01 13.20 50.60
C GLY A 19 0.06 12.20 51.77
N GLU A 20 -0.29 12.66 52.96
CA GLU A 20 -0.35 11.90 54.22
C GLU A 20 -1.23 10.65 54.10
N GLN A 21 -0.69 9.47 54.44
CA GLN A 21 -1.49 8.31 54.85
C GLN A 21 -0.89 7.64 56.09
N ARG A 22 -1.78 7.41 57.06
CA ARG A 22 -1.61 6.88 58.42
C ARG A 22 -1.05 5.44 58.43
N PRO A 23 -0.24 5.02 59.42
CA PRO A 23 0.33 3.67 59.45
C PRO A 23 -0.68 2.62 59.96
N PRO A 24 -0.71 1.39 59.41
CA PRO A 24 -1.36 0.26 60.06
C PRO A 24 -0.40 -0.44 61.05
N ALA A 25 -0.99 -1.02 62.09
CA ALA A 25 -0.35 -1.72 63.22
C ALA A 25 0.27 -3.09 62.83
N PRO A 26 1.14 -3.70 63.67
CA PRO A 26 2.13 -4.68 63.24
C PRO A 26 1.56 -6.11 63.12
N ALA A 27 1.95 -6.82 62.05
CA ALA A 27 1.86 -8.28 61.96
C ALA A 27 3.25 -8.89 62.28
N GLY A 28 3.24 -10.08 62.88
CA GLY A 28 4.37 -10.78 63.52
C GLY A 28 5.62 -11.09 62.67
N PRO A 29 6.61 -11.80 63.23
CA PRO A 29 8.00 -11.76 62.80
C PRO A 29 8.20 -12.48 61.47
N ALA A 30 8.08 -11.75 60.36
CA ALA A 30 8.63 -12.18 59.08
C ALA A 30 10.14 -11.93 59.08
N ALA A 31 10.90 -12.88 58.54
CA ALA A 31 12.34 -12.80 58.33
C ALA A 31 12.72 -11.41 57.78
N GLY A 32 13.73 -10.78 58.39
CA GLY A 32 14.09 -9.40 58.08
C GLY A 32 14.42 -9.17 56.60
N PRO A 33 14.27 -7.93 56.10
CA PRO A 33 14.47 -7.57 54.69
C PRO A 33 15.87 -7.94 54.15
N ALA A 34 16.87 -8.11 55.02
CA ALA A 34 18.20 -8.57 54.66
C ALA A 34 18.25 -10.04 54.18
N GLY A 35 17.38 -10.92 54.69
CA GLY A 35 17.34 -12.33 54.29
C GLY A 35 16.69 -12.57 52.92
N ALA A 36 15.71 -11.74 52.55
CA ALA A 36 15.08 -11.78 51.24
C ALA A 36 15.98 -11.20 50.14
N ALA A 37 16.69 -10.09 50.42
CA ALA A 37 17.67 -9.50 49.51
C ALA A 37 18.85 -10.45 49.24
N ALA A 38 19.34 -11.16 50.26
CA ALA A 38 20.40 -12.15 50.10
C ALA A 38 19.96 -13.37 49.26
N ALA A 39 18.69 -13.78 49.35
CA ALA A 39 18.13 -14.86 48.54
C ALA A 39 17.94 -14.47 47.06
N ASP A 40 17.57 -13.22 46.79
CA ASP A 40 17.37 -12.69 45.43
C ASP A 40 18.71 -12.48 44.68
N LEU A 41 19.77 -12.13 45.40
CA LEU A 41 21.13 -12.02 44.86
C LEU A 41 21.78 -13.38 44.52
N ALA A 42 21.26 -14.48 45.07
CA ALA A 42 21.72 -15.84 44.84
C ALA A 42 21.05 -16.52 43.62
N VAL A 43 20.11 -15.84 42.95
CA VAL A 43 19.42 -16.39 41.77
C VAL A 43 20.37 -16.46 40.57
N PRO A 44 20.56 -17.64 39.95
CA PRO A 44 21.46 -17.81 38.82
C PRO A 44 20.92 -17.08 37.58
N LEU A 45 21.73 -16.16 37.05
CA LEU A 45 21.35 -15.31 35.93
C LEU A 45 21.76 -15.94 34.59
N HIS A 46 20.76 -16.13 33.72
CA HIS A 46 20.96 -16.74 32.40
C HIS A 46 20.69 -15.75 31.28
N ARG A 47 21.52 -15.82 30.25
CA ARG A 47 21.25 -15.15 28.98
C ARG A 47 20.13 -15.85 28.21
N THR A 48 19.30 -15.07 27.52
CA THR A 48 18.23 -15.60 26.65
C THR A 48 18.80 -16.49 25.55
N GLU A 49 18.12 -17.60 25.26
CA GLU A 49 18.47 -18.47 24.13
C GLU A 49 18.45 -17.69 22.80
N GLY A 50 19.47 -17.90 21.97
CA GLY A 50 19.62 -17.24 20.67
C GLY A 50 20.34 -15.88 20.69
N VAL A 51 20.81 -15.40 21.86
CA VAL A 51 21.65 -14.19 21.94
C VAL A 51 23.11 -14.51 21.62
N GLU A 52 23.62 -13.97 20.51
CA GLU A 52 25.01 -14.14 20.05
C GLU A 52 25.83 -12.89 20.39
N LEU A 53 26.95 -13.06 21.10
CA LEU A 53 27.88 -11.97 21.44
C LEU A 53 28.90 -11.85 20.30
N LEU A 54 28.88 -10.73 19.58
CA LEU A 54 29.64 -10.56 18.33
C LEU A 54 31.03 -9.92 18.52
N GLY A 55 31.30 -9.35 19.70
CA GLY A 55 32.62 -8.80 20.05
C GLY A 55 32.70 -7.28 19.86
N GLU A 56 33.92 -6.76 19.82
CA GLU A 56 34.18 -5.32 19.66
C GLU A 56 33.81 -4.83 18.25
N TYR A 57 33.17 -3.66 18.17
CA TYR A 57 32.91 -2.98 16.92
C TYR A 57 34.19 -2.34 16.35
N GLN A 58 34.83 -3.05 15.42
CA GLN A 58 36.11 -2.65 14.84
C GLN A 58 35.99 -1.36 14.00
N GLY A 59 36.95 -0.44 14.17
CA GLY A 59 36.96 0.83 13.45
C GLY A 59 35.89 1.83 13.93
N SER A 60 35.44 1.72 15.19
CA SER A 60 34.45 2.61 15.81
C SER A 60 34.84 4.10 15.72
N GLY A 61 33.87 4.93 15.33
CA GLY A 61 33.95 6.39 15.32
C GLY A 61 33.74 7.03 16.70
N TYR A 62 33.48 6.23 17.73
CA TYR A 62 33.30 6.67 19.10
C TYR A 62 34.63 6.75 19.85
N GLN A 63 34.72 7.66 20.83
CA GLN A 63 35.87 7.76 21.73
C GLN A 63 35.97 6.54 22.65
N THR A 64 34.82 6.03 23.10
CA THR A 64 34.71 4.81 23.89
C THR A 64 34.51 3.59 23.00
N ARG A 65 35.06 2.45 23.40
CA ARG A 65 34.86 1.18 22.73
C ARG A 65 33.39 0.76 22.84
N LYS A 66 32.88 0.17 21.76
CA LYS A 66 31.50 -0.32 21.66
C LYS A 66 31.55 -1.79 21.27
N PHE A 67 30.66 -2.58 21.85
CA PHE A 67 30.58 -4.01 21.60
C PHE A 67 29.23 -4.36 20.99
N LEU A 68 29.20 -5.39 20.15
CA LEU A 68 28.02 -5.81 19.41
C LEU A 68 27.41 -7.07 20.01
N VAL A 69 26.08 -7.05 20.12
CA VAL A 69 25.27 -8.21 20.51
C VAL A 69 24.15 -8.39 19.51
N ARG A 70 23.92 -9.63 19.10
CA ARG A 70 22.76 -10.04 18.31
C ARG A 70 21.73 -10.70 19.23
N ARG A 71 20.49 -10.23 19.13
CA ARG A 71 19.34 -10.82 19.82
C ARG A 71 18.75 -11.99 19.01
N SER A 72 17.88 -12.77 19.66
CA SER A 72 17.20 -13.92 19.07
C SER A 72 16.28 -13.56 17.90
N ASP A 73 15.82 -12.30 17.81
CA ASP A 73 15.06 -11.75 16.68
C ASP A 73 15.96 -11.34 15.48
N GLY A 74 17.27 -11.56 15.58
CA GLY A 74 18.26 -11.20 14.56
C GLY A 74 18.73 -9.74 14.61
N GLN A 75 18.19 -8.91 15.51
CA GLN A 75 18.59 -7.51 15.63
C GLN A 75 19.98 -7.40 16.28
N VAL A 76 20.86 -6.60 15.66
CA VAL A 76 22.18 -6.28 16.20
C VAL A 76 22.12 -4.95 16.95
N MET A 77 22.70 -4.90 18.14
CA MET A 77 22.72 -3.74 19.04
C MET A 77 24.13 -3.44 19.53
N GLN A 78 24.38 -2.16 19.82
CA GLN A 78 25.63 -1.71 20.44
C GLN A 78 25.48 -1.57 21.95
N LEU A 79 26.36 -2.23 22.71
CA LEU A 79 26.45 -2.12 24.16
C LEU A 79 27.76 -1.41 24.56
N PRO A 80 27.74 -0.61 25.64
CA PRO A 80 28.94 -0.24 26.39
C PRO A 80 29.69 -1.49 26.87
N GLU A 81 31.00 -1.36 27.05
CA GLU A 81 31.88 -2.46 27.50
C GLU A 81 31.38 -3.15 28.76
N LEU A 82 31.04 -2.39 29.80
CA LEU A 82 30.55 -2.95 31.06
C LEU A 82 29.30 -3.81 30.87
N LEU A 83 28.30 -3.34 30.11
CA LEU A 83 27.07 -4.10 29.84
C LEU A 83 27.34 -5.35 29.00
N TYR A 84 28.29 -5.28 28.07
CA TYR A 84 28.69 -6.43 27.26
C TYR A 84 29.39 -7.50 28.11
N ARG A 85 30.29 -7.10 29.02
CA ARG A 85 30.97 -8.02 29.94
C ARG A 85 30.03 -8.64 30.96
N ILE A 86 29.04 -7.89 31.44
CA ILE A 86 27.96 -8.44 32.26
C ILE A 86 27.20 -9.49 31.44
N ALA A 87 26.82 -9.18 30.19
CA ALA A 87 26.12 -10.12 29.32
C ALA A 87 26.96 -11.37 28.98
N GLU A 88 28.28 -11.26 28.88
CA GLU A 88 29.23 -12.36 28.73
C GLU A 88 29.26 -13.27 29.98
N ALA A 89 29.10 -12.66 31.17
CA ALA A 89 29.08 -13.36 32.45
C ALA A 89 27.70 -13.94 32.85
N LEU A 90 26.65 -13.79 32.01
CA LEU A 90 25.33 -14.40 32.20
C LEU A 90 25.31 -15.88 31.78
N ASP A 91 26.13 -16.68 32.44
CA ASP A 91 26.34 -18.12 32.21
C ASP A 91 25.71 -19.02 33.30
N GLY A 92 24.80 -18.46 34.11
CA GLY A 92 24.19 -19.14 35.26
C GLY A 92 24.87 -18.84 36.60
N ARG A 93 25.85 -17.92 36.64
CA ARG A 93 26.42 -17.39 37.89
C ARG A 93 25.45 -16.46 38.62
N ASP A 94 25.63 -16.34 39.94
CA ASP A 94 24.92 -15.38 40.78
C ASP A 94 25.48 -13.95 40.61
N ALA A 95 24.71 -12.94 41.00
CA ALA A 95 25.10 -11.53 40.84
C ALA A 95 26.37 -11.19 41.66
N GLY A 96 26.58 -11.87 42.79
CA GLY A 96 27.75 -11.70 43.65
C GLY A 96 29.06 -12.11 42.98
N ARG A 97 29.12 -13.32 42.40
CA ARG A 97 30.31 -13.81 41.69
C ARG A 97 30.61 -13.03 40.42
N ILE A 98 29.57 -12.52 39.74
CA ILE A 98 29.74 -11.64 38.58
C ILE A 98 30.35 -10.31 39.02
N ALA A 99 29.86 -9.72 40.12
CA ALA A 99 30.40 -8.50 40.71
C ALA A 99 31.87 -8.67 41.13
N ASP A 100 32.23 -9.78 41.77
CA ASP A 100 33.60 -10.06 42.22
C ASP A 100 34.59 -10.32 41.06
N ASP A 101 34.15 -10.99 39.99
CA ASP A 101 34.97 -11.25 38.79
C ASP A 101 35.18 -9.96 37.97
N LEU A 102 34.11 -9.20 37.72
CA LEU A 102 34.20 -7.94 36.99
C LEU A 102 34.88 -6.84 37.82
N GLY A 103 34.64 -6.78 39.12
CA GLY A 103 35.28 -5.86 40.05
C GLY A 103 36.80 -6.03 40.07
N ARG A 104 37.31 -7.27 40.00
CA ARG A 104 38.75 -7.55 39.86
C ARG A 104 39.29 -7.17 38.48
N ARG A 105 38.53 -7.39 37.41
CA ARG A 105 38.96 -7.08 36.03
C ARG A 105 38.99 -5.59 35.72
N PHE A 106 38.11 -4.82 36.35
CA PHE A 106 37.97 -3.37 36.16
C PHE A 106 38.44 -2.56 37.39
N ALA A 107 39.20 -3.17 38.29
CA ALA A 107 39.66 -2.55 39.53
C ALA A 107 40.48 -1.26 39.32
N GLU A 108 41.16 -1.13 38.18
CA GLU A 108 41.95 0.06 37.81
C GLU A 108 41.11 1.12 37.05
N GLU A 109 39.95 0.75 36.52
CA GLU A 109 39.11 1.61 35.65
C GLU A 109 37.86 2.15 36.34
N LEU A 110 37.42 1.49 37.42
CA LEU A 110 36.29 1.86 38.26
C LEU A 110 36.80 2.52 39.55
N ASP A 111 36.24 3.69 39.89
CA ASP A 111 36.58 4.37 41.15
C ASP A 111 36.02 3.64 42.38
N GLU A 112 34.97 2.83 42.20
CA GLU A 112 34.33 2.03 43.24
C GLU A 112 34.12 0.58 42.74
N PRO A 113 34.30 -0.44 43.61
CA PRO A 113 34.04 -1.82 43.25
C PRO A 113 32.56 -2.03 42.93
N LEU A 114 32.27 -2.75 41.85
CA LEU A 114 30.91 -3.15 41.48
C LEU A 114 30.27 -3.95 42.62
N THR A 115 29.11 -3.52 43.11
CA THR A 115 28.36 -4.28 44.12
C THR A 115 27.40 -5.28 43.45
N PRO A 116 27.04 -6.39 44.13
CA PRO A 116 26.06 -7.36 43.61
C PRO A 116 24.71 -6.71 43.26
N GLU A 117 24.28 -5.71 44.02
CA GLU A 117 23.05 -4.96 43.80
C GLU A 117 23.13 -4.10 42.54
N GLN A 118 24.28 -3.49 42.26
CA GLN A 118 24.49 -2.72 41.03
C GLN A 118 24.47 -3.63 39.79
N VAL A 119 25.05 -4.84 39.87
CA VAL A 119 24.98 -5.82 38.79
C VAL A 119 23.52 -6.24 38.55
N ARG A 120 22.76 -6.54 39.61
CA ARG A 120 21.34 -6.90 39.50
C ARG A 120 20.52 -5.75 38.89
N TYR A 121 20.74 -4.52 39.33
CA TYR A 121 20.11 -3.33 38.76
C TYR A 121 20.39 -3.19 37.26
N LEU A 122 21.65 -3.33 36.83
CA LEU A 122 22.00 -3.25 35.40
C LEU A 122 21.37 -4.39 34.58
N VAL A 123 21.27 -5.58 35.16
CA VAL A 123 20.62 -6.74 34.54
C VAL A 123 19.12 -6.47 34.39
N ASP A 124 18.42 -6.07 35.45
CA ASP A 124 16.97 -5.93 35.44
C ASP A 124 16.46 -4.66 34.75
N GLU A 125 17.18 -3.54 34.84
CA GLU A 125 16.74 -2.25 34.27
C GLU A 125 17.33 -1.96 32.88
N ARG A 126 18.46 -2.59 32.51
CA ARG A 126 19.13 -2.30 31.21
C ARG A 126 19.23 -3.51 30.28
N LEU A 127 19.47 -4.72 30.77
CA LEU A 127 19.60 -5.92 29.91
C LEU A 127 18.28 -6.68 29.71
N ARG A 128 17.44 -6.77 30.75
CA ARG A 128 16.13 -7.46 30.72
C ARG A 128 15.11 -6.74 29.82
N PRO A 129 14.96 -5.40 29.83
CA PRO A 129 14.00 -4.70 28.94
C PRO A 129 14.41 -4.78 27.46
N VAL A 130 15.70 -5.01 27.22
CA VAL A 130 16.29 -5.21 25.88
C VAL A 130 16.21 -6.68 25.46
N GLY A 131 15.77 -7.59 26.33
CA GLY A 131 15.54 -9.01 26.03
C GLY A 131 16.79 -9.87 25.97
N ILE A 132 17.88 -9.45 26.63
CA ILE A 132 19.17 -10.17 26.68
C ILE A 132 19.19 -11.23 27.81
N VAL A 133 18.37 -11.03 28.84
CA VAL A 133 18.24 -11.90 30.03
C VAL A 133 17.01 -12.80 29.89
N ALA A 134 17.16 -14.08 30.22
CA ALA A 134 16.05 -15.03 30.19
C ALA A 134 14.95 -14.62 31.18
N ALA A 135 13.68 -14.81 30.80
CA ALA A 135 12.57 -14.59 31.72
C ALA A 135 12.62 -15.65 32.83
N ASP A 136 12.43 -15.23 34.08
CA ASP A 136 12.41 -16.15 35.22
C ASP A 136 11.19 -17.08 35.08
N ALA A 137 11.42 -18.39 35.21
CA ALA A 137 10.42 -19.44 34.96
C ALA A 137 9.20 -19.42 35.91
N ALA A 138 9.13 -18.45 36.82
CA ALA A 138 8.12 -18.34 37.87
C ALA A 138 7.17 -17.12 37.74
N GLU A 139 7.35 -16.23 36.77
CA GLU A 139 6.40 -15.11 36.55
C GLU A 139 5.51 -15.34 35.31
N ASP A 140 4.21 -15.26 35.56
CA ASP A 140 3.11 -15.54 34.65
C ASP A 140 3.26 -14.94 33.24
N THR A 141 2.94 -15.78 32.27
CA THR A 141 2.87 -15.61 30.81
C THR A 141 1.99 -14.46 30.26
N SER A 142 1.68 -13.38 31.01
CA SER A 142 0.73 -12.35 30.56
C SER A 142 1.26 -10.92 30.42
N ALA A 143 2.55 -10.65 30.59
CA ALA A 143 3.09 -9.30 30.39
C ALA A 143 4.56 -9.30 29.93
N ALA A 144 4.86 -9.98 28.83
CA ALA A 144 6.09 -9.67 28.09
C ALA A 144 5.99 -8.23 27.57
N SER A 145 6.56 -7.27 28.31
CA SER A 145 6.68 -5.89 27.84
C SER A 145 7.36 -5.91 26.47
N PRO A 146 6.72 -5.41 25.40
CA PRO A 146 7.31 -5.45 24.08
C PRO A 146 8.58 -4.59 24.11
N ALA A 147 9.72 -5.21 23.84
CA ALA A 147 11.01 -4.53 23.77
C ALA A 147 10.90 -3.29 22.84
N PRO A 148 11.55 -2.17 23.21
CA PRO A 148 11.46 -0.93 22.43
C PRO A 148 12.01 -1.14 21.02
N VAL A 149 11.11 -1.22 20.05
CA VAL A 149 11.41 -1.16 18.62
C VAL A 149 12.09 0.18 18.36
N MET A 150 13.26 0.17 17.70
CA MET A 150 13.95 1.42 17.31
C MET A 150 12.94 2.36 16.63
N PRO A 151 12.99 3.67 16.93
CA PRO A 151 12.07 4.61 16.31
C PRO A 151 12.25 4.55 14.78
N ASP A 152 11.14 4.27 14.09
CA ASP A 152 11.00 4.29 12.63
C ASP A 152 11.52 5.63 12.08
N LEU A 153 12.77 5.65 11.61
CA LEU A 153 13.34 6.82 10.95
C LEU A 153 12.63 7.01 9.60
N LEU A 154 12.24 8.25 9.28
CA LEU A 154 11.37 8.55 8.13
C LEU A 154 11.90 8.11 6.77
N LEU A 155 13.21 7.85 6.69
CA LEU A 155 13.93 7.44 5.50
C LEU A 155 14.42 5.99 5.60
N ALA A 156 13.97 5.22 6.59
CA ALA A 156 14.28 3.80 6.66
C ALA A 156 13.47 3.02 5.62
N LEU A 157 14.08 2.00 5.02
CA LEU A 157 13.38 1.05 4.17
C LEU A 157 12.28 0.35 4.97
N ARG A 158 11.01 0.54 4.57
CA ARG A 158 9.86 0.02 5.29
C ARG A 158 9.28 -1.21 4.60
N TYR A 159 8.59 -2.03 5.39
CA TYR A 159 7.77 -3.15 4.90
C TYR A 159 8.51 -4.13 4.00
N ARG A 160 9.64 -4.58 4.53
CA ARG A 160 10.51 -5.56 3.93
C ARG A 160 9.81 -6.90 3.82
N VAL A 161 9.81 -7.47 2.63
CA VAL A 161 9.38 -8.84 2.35
C VAL A 161 10.60 -9.59 1.86
N GLY A 162 11.06 -10.57 2.64
CA GLY A 162 12.09 -11.51 2.22
C GLY A 162 11.55 -12.37 1.08
N VAL A 163 12.10 -12.18 -0.12
CA VAL A 163 11.72 -12.95 -1.33
C VAL A 163 12.64 -14.16 -1.49
N ILE A 164 13.94 -13.95 -1.24
CA ILE A 164 14.99 -14.96 -1.35
C ILE A 164 15.45 -15.32 0.08
N PRO A 165 15.23 -16.56 0.53
CA PRO A 165 15.69 -17.01 1.84
C PRO A 165 17.21 -16.94 1.99
N ALA A 166 17.71 -16.75 3.22
CA ALA A 166 19.14 -16.64 3.51
C ALA A 166 19.98 -17.81 2.98
N ALA A 167 19.43 -19.04 2.97
CA ALA A 167 20.11 -20.21 2.42
C ALA A 167 20.36 -20.10 0.90
N VAL A 168 19.43 -19.49 0.17
CA VAL A 168 19.57 -19.26 -1.28
C VAL A 168 20.53 -18.10 -1.52
N ALA A 169 20.41 -17.00 -0.76
CA ALA A 169 21.33 -15.88 -0.82
C ALA A 169 22.79 -16.32 -0.54
N TRP A 170 23.01 -17.20 0.45
CA TRP A 170 24.32 -17.79 0.75
C TRP A 170 24.90 -18.57 -0.43
N ARG A 171 24.07 -19.29 -1.20
CA ARG A 171 24.49 -20.03 -2.40
C ARG A 171 24.81 -19.07 -3.54
N ILE A 172 23.95 -18.08 -3.80
CA ILE A 172 24.19 -17.03 -4.80
C ILE A 172 25.53 -16.34 -4.52
N ALA A 173 25.74 -15.92 -3.27
CA ALA A 173 26.99 -15.34 -2.83
C ALA A 173 28.20 -16.26 -3.05
N GLY A 174 28.04 -17.58 -2.89
CA GLY A 174 29.11 -18.55 -3.17
C GLY A 174 29.45 -18.67 -4.66
N VAL A 175 28.46 -18.58 -5.55
CA VAL A 175 28.69 -18.64 -7.02
C VAL A 175 29.52 -17.44 -7.47
N PHE A 176 29.23 -16.25 -6.94
CA PHE A 176 29.91 -15.02 -7.34
C PHE A 176 31.15 -14.69 -6.50
N GLU A 177 31.51 -15.51 -5.50
CA GLU A 177 32.61 -15.24 -4.56
C GLU A 177 33.95 -15.01 -5.28
N GLY A 178 34.17 -15.71 -6.40
CA GLY A 178 35.37 -15.56 -7.23
C GLY A 178 35.58 -14.14 -7.78
N PHE A 179 34.51 -13.36 -7.98
CA PHE A 179 34.60 -11.99 -8.48
C PHE A 179 35.28 -11.01 -7.50
N PHE A 180 35.41 -11.37 -6.23
CA PHE A 180 36.08 -10.55 -5.21
C PHE A 180 37.55 -10.95 -4.98
N THR A 181 38.05 -11.96 -5.68
CA THR A 181 39.49 -12.25 -5.68
C THR A 181 40.26 -11.10 -6.33
N ARG A 182 41.49 -10.84 -5.86
CA ARG A 182 42.34 -9.75 -6.36
C ARG A 182 42.43 -9.65 -7.89
N PRO A 183 42.75 -10.73 -8.63
CA PRO A 183 42.83 -10.64 -10.09
C PRO A 183 41.46 -10.34 -10.72
N ALA A 184 40.37 -10.91 -10.19
CA ALA A 184 39.06 -10.77 -10.79
C ALA A 184 38.51 -9.34 -10.70
N TRP A 185 38.54 -8.72 -9.52
CA TRP A 185 38.00 -7.36 -9.38
C TRP A 185 38.86 -6.31 -10.08
N VAL A 186 40.19 -6.50 -10.13
CA VAL A 186 41.06 -5.63 -10.92
C VAL A 186 40.72 -5.75 -12.40
N ALA A 187 40.61 -6.98 -12.92
CA ALA A 187 40.26 -7.20 -14.32
C ALA A 187 38.88 -6.63 -14.67
N ALA A 188 37.87 -6.80 -13.81
CA ALA A 188 36.54 -6.27 -14.02
C ALA A 188 36.51 -4.73 -14.03
N LEU A 189 37.22 -4.06 -13.11
CA LEU A 189 37.30 -2.60 -13.10
C LEU A 189 38.12 -2.06 -14.28
N THR A 190 39.20 -2.74 -14.67
CA THR A 190 39.95 -2.38 -15.88
C THR A 190 39.08 -2.53 -17.12
N ALA A 191 38.33 -3.63 -17.24
CA ALA A 191 37.40 -3.85 -18.35
C ALA A 191 36.33 -2.75 -18.41
N PHE A 192 35.73 -2.39 -17.27
CA PHE A 192 34.77 -1.29 -17.19
C PHE A 192 35.36 0.02 -17.75
N VAL A 193 36.53 0.44 -17.25
CA VAL A 193 37.19 1.67 -17.71
C VAL A 193 37.57 1.61 -19.18
N VAL A 194 38.09 0.47 -19.66
CA VAL A 194 38.50 0.29 -21.06
C VAL A 194 37.29 0.32 -21.99
N VAL A 195 36.18 -0.32 -21.61
CA VAL A 195 34.95 -0.33 -22.40
C VAL A 195 34.34 1.07 -22.46
N ASP A 196 34.23 1.78 -21.34
CA ASP A 196 33.71 3.15 -21.34
C ASP A 196 34.60 4.08 -22.18
N ALA A 197 35.92 3.95 -22.08
CA ALA A 197 36.85 4.70 -22.93
C ALA A 197 36.67 4.36 -24.41
N ALA A 198 36.52 3.07 -24.75
CA ALA A 198 36.29 2.63 -26.12
C ALA A 198 34.97 3.17 -26.67
N VAL A 199 33.89 3.16 -25.88
CA VAL A 199 32.60 3.75 -26.26
C VAL A 199 32.74 5.24 -26.54
N LEU A 200 33.40 5.99 -25.65
CA LEU A 200 33.61 7.43 -25.82
C LEU A 200 34.46 7.76 -27.07
N LEU A 201 35.44 6.91 -27.40
CA LEU A 201 36.29 7.07 -28.57
C LEU A 201 35.63 6.60 -29.88
N SER A 202 34.66 5.68 -29.82
CA SER A 202 33.96 5.18 -31.01
C SER A 202 32.82 6.08 -31.49
N VAL A 203 32.31 6.98 -30.64
CA VAL A 203 31.13 7.79 -30.97
C VAL A 203 31.53 9.10 -31.64
N ASP A 204 31.24 9.22 -32.93
CA ASP A 204 31.34 10.47 -33.67
C ASP A 204 30.18 11.41 -33.27
N GLY A 205 30.45 12.36 -32.37
CA GLY A 205 29.47 13.35 -31.93
C GLY A 205 28.47 12.82 -30.88
N LEU A 206 28.98 12.51 -29.68
CA LEU A 206 28.23 11.96 -28.53
C LEU A 206 26.83 12.55 -28.32
N PHE A 207 26.71 13.87 -28.36
CA PHE A 207 25.43 14.55 -28.13
C PHE A 207 24.38 14.22 -29.22
N ALA A 208 24.80 14.15 -30.48
CA ALA A 208 23.90 13.81 -31.58
C ALA A 208 23.40 12.36 -31.44
N THR A 209 24.29 11.42 -31.14
CA THR A 209 23.93 10.00 -30.93
C THR A 209 23.01 9.82 -29.74
N LEU A 210 23.27 10.52 -28.62
CA LEU A 210 22.36 10.49 -27.46
C LEU A 210 20.98 11.06 -27.81
N LEU A 211 20.91 12.15 -28.57
CA LEU A 211 19.65 12.73 -29.01
C LEU A 211 18.87 11.78 -29.94
N THR A 212 19.58 11.07 -30.84
CA THR A 212 18.99 10.01 -31.65
C THR A 212 18.43 8.90 -30.76
N GLY A 213 19.19 8.43 -29.77
CA GLY A 213 18.72 7.40 -28.84
C GLY A 213 17.50 7.83 -28.02
N VAL A 214 17.43 9.08 -27.58
CA VAL A 214 16.22 9.64 -26.94
C VAL A 214 15.04 9.65 -27.91
N THR A 215 15.29 10.00 -29.17
CA THR A 215 14.26 9.98 -30.22
C THR A 215 13.78 8.55 -30.51
N ASP A 216 14.65 7.55 -30.43
CA ASP A 216 14.29 6.15 -30.60
C ASP A 216 13.35 5.67 -29.49
N TYR A 217 13.55 6.09 -28.24
CA TYR A 217 12.57 5.81 -27.16
C TYR A 217 11.20 6.45 -27.42
N ILE A 218 11.16 7.61 -28.08
CA ILE A 218 9.92 8.29 -28.45
C ILE A 218 9.22 7.57 -29.61
N ARG A 219 9.97 7.12 -30.62
CA ARG A 219 9.43 6.43 -31.81
C ARG A 219 9.06 4.97 -31.53
N HIS A 220 9.80 4.33 -30.64
CA HIS A 220 9.69 2.91 -30.29
C HIS A 220 9.46 2.79 -28.78
N PRO A 221 8.23 3.06 -28.33
CA PRO A 221 7.92 3.20 -26.91
C PRO A 221 8.13 1.89 -26.13
N GLN A 222 8.12 0.73 -26.79
CA GLN A 222 8.51 -0.57 -26.22
C GLN A 222 9.96 -0.63 -25.72
N LEU A 223 10.87 0.18 -26.26
CA LEU A 223 12.26 0.24 -25.77
C LEU A 223 12.32 0.71 -24.31
N VAL A 224 11.34 1.51 -23.86
CA VAL A 224 11.25 1.92 -22.44
C VAL A 224 11.02 0.71 -21.53
N LEU A 225 10.25 -0.29 -21.98
CA LEU A 225 10.08 -1.54 -21.23
C LEU A 225 11.38 -2.35 -21.16
N VAL A 226 12.14 -2.37 -22.27
CA VAL A 226 13.46 -3.02 -22.32
C VAL A 226 14.43 -2.33 -21.36
N LEU A 227 14.49 -1.00 -21.39
CA LEU A 227 15.31 -0.20 -20.48
C LEU A 227 14.92 -0.46 -19.02
N PHE A 228 13.62 -0.42 -18.70
CA PHE A 228 13.13 -0.69 -17.35
C PHE A 228 13.50 -2.10 -16.89
N GLY A 229 13.30 -3.11 -17.73
CA GLY A 229 13.70 -4.50 -17.44
C GLY A 229 15.21 -4.65 -17.21
N LEU A 230 16.02 -3.96 -18.01
CA LEU A 230 17.48 -3.90 -17.86
C LEU A 230 17.88 -3.27 -16.51
N MET A 231 17.25 -2.16 -16.10
CA MET A 231 17.52 -1.53 -14.81
C MET A 231 17.13 -2.44 -13.64
N VAL A 232 15.96 -3.09 -13.71
CA VAL A 232 15.54 -4.04 -12.68
C VAL A 232 16.52 -5.20 -12.56
N LEU A 233 16.97 -5.76 -13.68
CA LEU A 233 17.94 -6.85 -13.68
C LEU A 233 19.30 -6.41 -13.12
N ALA A 234 19.77 -5.21 -13.51
CA ALA A 234 20.99 -4.62 -12.96
C ALA A 234 20.88 -4.42 -11.45
N ASN A 235 19.73 -3.97 -10.93
CA ASN A 235 19.51 -3.78 -9.51
C ASN A 235 19.39 -5.12 -8.74
N VAL A 236 18.86 -6.18 -9.36
CA VAL A 236 18.93 -7.53 -8.75
C VAL A 236 20.39 -7.98 -8.66
N PHE A 237 21.17 -7.75 -9.71
CA PHE A 237 22.59 -8.09 -9.74
C PHE A 237 23.42 -7.25 -8.75
N HIS A 238 23.06 -5.98 -8.57
CA HIS A 238 23.59 -5.11 -7.52
C HIS A 238 23.45 -5.73 -6.13
N GLU A 239 22.25 -6.20 -5.77
CA GLU A 239 22.04 -6.85 -4.47
C GLU A 239 22.85 -8.15 -4.31
N CYS A 240 23.06 -8.89 -5.41
CA CYS A 240 23.98 -10.02 -5.42
C CYS A 240 25.41 -9.59 -5.05
N GLY A 241 25.85 -8.40 -5.48
CA GLY A 241 27.14 -7.83 -5.13
C GLY A 241 27.33 -7.63 -3.63
N HIS A 242 26.35 -7.07 -2.93
CA HIS A 242 26.40 -6.89 -1.47
C HIS A 242 26.49 -8.21 -0.71
N VAL A 243 25.61 -9.18 -1.02
CA VAL A 243 25.64 -10.49 -0.32
C VAL A 243 26.92 -11.27 -0.60
N THR A 244 27.46 -11.15 -1.81
CA THR A 244 28.72 -11.79 -2.22
C THR A 244 29.90 -11.16 -1.48
N ALA A 245 29.97 -9.83 -1.42
CA ALA A 245 31.00 -9.11 -0.68
C ALA A 245 30.97 -9.41 0.82
N CYS A 246 29.76 -9.48 1.40
CA CYS A 246 29.53 -9.87 2.80
C CYS A 246 30.09 -11.26 3.10
N ARG A 247 29.75 -12.24 2.23
CA ARG A 247 30.25 -13.62 2.33
C ARG A 247 31.77 -13.69 2.17
N TYR A 248 32.33 -13.03 1.16
CA TYR A 248 33.77 -13.00 0.91
C TYR A 248 34.55 -12.38 2.09
N GLY A 249 33.94 -11.43 2.80
CA GLY A 249 34.49 -10.86 4.04
C GLY A 249 34.48 -11.82 5.23
N GLY A 250 33.79 -12.97 5.14
CA GLY A 250 33.64 -13.94 6.23
C GLY A 250 32.36 -13.75 7.06
N ALA A 251 31.46 -12.85 6.66
CA ALA A 251 30.15 -12.66 7.29
C ALA A 251 29.06 -13.49 6.59
N ARG A 252 27.92 -13.65 7.25
CA ARG A 252 26.76 -14.43 6.79
C ARG A 252 25.67 -13.51 6.25
N PRO A 253 25.50 -13.40 4.91
CA PRO A 253 24.35 -12.71 4.34
C PRO A 253 23.04 -13.35 4.79
N GLY A 254 22.06 -12.50 5.09
CA GLY A 254 20.69 -12.87 5.42
C GLY A 254 19.80 -13.00 4.19
N GLU A 255 18.51 -12.78 4.37
CA GLU A 255 17.54 -12.76 3.27
C GLU A 255 17.74 -11.58 2.31
N MET A 256 17.34 -11.77 1.06
CA MET A 256 17.18 -10.69 0.08
C MET A 256 15.70 -10.53 -0.25
N GLY A 257 15.28 -9.32 -0.59
CA GLY A 257 13.86 -9.08 -0.78
C GLY A 257 13.52 -7.75 -1.41
N LEU A 258 12.24 -7.41 -1.30
CA LEU A 258 11.68 -6.14 -1.74
C LEU A 258 11.23 -5.36 -0.51
N GLY A 259 11.53 -4.07 -0.50
CA GLY A 259 11.01 -3.11 0.46
C GLY A 259 10.48 -1.87 -0.24
N LEU A 260 9.96 -0.95 0.55
CA LEU A 260 9.43 0.32 0.06
C LEU A 260 10.18 1.48 0.68
N TYR A 261 10.82 2.26 -0.18
CA TYR A 261 11.51 3.48 0.17
C TYR A 261 10.60 4.68 -0.12
N ILE A 262 9.96 5.21 0.93
CA ILE A 262 8.90 6.24 0.85
C ILE A 262 7.69 5.73 0.05
N VAL A 263 7.80 5.67 -1.28
CA VAL A 263 6.82 5.10 -2.22
C VAL A 263 7.47 4.25 -3.31
N TRP A 264 8.78 4.34 -3.50
CA TRP A 264 9.50 3.62 -4.54
C TRP A 264 9.76 2.18 -4.09
N PRO A 265 9.48 1.18 -4.94
CA PRO A 265 9.95 -0.18 -4.70
C PRO A 265 11.49 -0.17 -4.72
N ALA A 266 12.09 -0.81 -3.73
CA ALA A 266 13.53 -0.98 -3.64
C ALA A 266 13.83 -2.44 -3.35
N LEU A 267 14.82 -2.99 -4.03
CA LEU A 267 15.40 -4.26 -3.62
C LEU A 267 16.27 -4.03 -2.37
N TYR A 268 16.46 -5.07 -1.57
CA TYR A 268 17.38 -5.02 -0.45
C TYR A 268 18.01 -6.38 -0.20
N SER A 269 19.21 -6.34 0.35
CA SER A 269 19.89 -7.49 0.92
C SER A 269 20.17 -7.26 2.41
N ASN A 270 19.89 -8.26 3.24
CA ASN A 270 20.22 -8.18 4.65
C ASN A 270 21.69 -8.54 4.87
N VAL A 271 22.55 -7.53 4.91
CA VAL A 271 23.98 -7.66 5.22
C VAL A 271 24.34 -7.22 6.64
N THR A 272 23.37 -7.24 7.56
CA THR A 272 23.59 -6.81 8.96
C THR A 272 24.73 -7.55 9.65
N ASP A 273 25.01 -8.79 9.23
CA ASP A 273 26.14 -9.55 9.78
C ASP A 273 27.51 -8.95 9.44
N ALA A 274 27.61 -8.11 8.41
CA ALA A 274 28.85 -7.42 8.04
C ALA A 274 29.40 -6.54 9.17
N TYR A 275 28.59 -6.08 10.13
CA TYR A 275 29.08 -5.31 11.27
C TYR A 275 30.12 -6.02 12.14
N ARG A 276 30.25 -7.36 12.06
CA ARG A 276 31.33 -8.13 12.71
C ARG A 276 32.69 -7.94 12.03
N LEU A 277 32.70 -7.48 10.78
CA LEU A 277 33.89 -7.30 9.98
C LEU A 277 34.63 -6.02 10.39
N ASP A 278 35.92 -5.98 10.05
CA ASP A 278 36.71 -4.76 10.12
C ASP A 278 36.19 -3.71 9.11
N ARG A 279 36.67 -2.48 9.25
CA ARG A 279 36.21 -1.35 8.42
C ARG A 279 36.35 -1.62 6.92
N THR A 280 37.40 -2.32 6.50
CA THR A 280 37.62 -2.68 5.09
C THR A 280 36.63 -3.74 4.62
N GLY A 281 36.32 -4.75 5.45
CA GLY A 281 35.31 -5.75 5.14
C GLY A 281 33.90 -5.16 5.01
N ARG A 282 33.55 -4.20 5.86
CA ARG A 282 32.25 -3.50 5.75
C ARG A 282 32.17 -2.60 4.53
N LEU A 283 33.20 -1.78 4.29
CA LEU A 283 33.26 -0.93 3.10
C LEU A 283 33.25 -1.74 1.80
N ARG A 284 33.86 -2.94 1.78
CA ARG A 284 33.75 -3.87 0.64
C ARG A 284 32.32 -4.34 0.45
N THR A 285 31.60 -4.61 1.53
CA THR A 285 30.20 -5.04 1.50
C THR A 285 29.32 -3.93 0.92
N ASP A 286 29.50 -2.69 1.38
CA ASP A 286 28.77 -1.53 0.87
C ASP A 286 29.10 -1.22 -0.59
N LEU A 287 30.35 -1.37 -1.01
CA LEU A 287 30.75 -1.18 -2.43
C LEU A 287 30.37 -2.36 -3.33
N GLY A 288 29.95 -3.49 -2.77
CA GLY A 288 29.67 -4.72 -3.50
C GLY A 288 28.62 -4.52 -4.59
N GLY A 289 27.53 -3.80 -4.28
CA GLY A 289 26.48 -3.51 -5.25
C GLY A 289 26.95 -2.62 -6.39
N VAL A 290 27.62 -1.51 -6.07
CA VAL A 290 28.21 -0.61 -7.08
C VAL A 290 29.22 -1.33 -7.98
N TYR A 291 30.04 -2.23 -7.42
CA TYR A 291 30.96 -3.04 -8.21
C TYR A 291 30.21 -3.93 -9.22
N PHE A 292 29.09 -4.53 -8.83
CA PHE A 292 28.25 -5.34 -9.73
C PHE A 292 27.52 -4.49 -10.78
N ASN A 293 27.19 -3.24 -10.46
CA ASN A 293 26.74 -2.27 -11.47
C ASN A 293 27.82 -2.02 -12.52
N ALA A 294 29.09 -1.86 -12.13
CA ALA A 294 30.19 -1.67 -13.08
C ALA A 294 30.35 -2.86 -14.04
N ILE A 295 30.21 -4.09 -13.54
CA ILE A 295 30.18 -5.29 -14.39
C ILE A 295 29.00 -5.24 -15.36
N SER A 296 27.81 -4.87 -14.88
CA SER A 296 26.61 -4.76 -15.73
C SER A 296 26.77 -3.70 -16.83
N MET A 297 27.32 -2.54 -16.47
CA MET A 297 27.63 -1.46 -17.41
C MET A 297 28.69 -1.89 -18.43
N THR A 298 29.67 -2.70 -18.04
CA THR A 298 30.66 -3.28 -18.98
C THR A 298 29.96 -4.14 -20.03
N VAL A 299 29.00 -4.99 -19.63
CA VAL A 299 28.24 -5.84 -20.57
C VAL A 299 27.40 -4.99 -21.53
N VAL A 300 26.72 -3.95 -21.03
CA VAL A 300 25.91 -3.04 -21.86
C VAL A 300 26.79 -2.18 -22.78
N GLY A 301 27.97 -1.76 -22.32
CA GLY A 301 28.95 -1.04 -23.13
C GLY A 301 29.51 -1.91 -24.26
N VAL A 302 29.83 -3.18 -23.99
CA VAL A 302 30.23 -4.15 -25.03
C VAL A 302 29.09 -4.38 -26.02
N LEU A 303 27.84 -4.48 -25.54
CA LEU A 303 26.67 -4.58 -26.42
C LEU A 303 26.57 -3.37 -27.35
N TYR A 304 26.75 -2.14 -26.84
CA TYR A 304 26.76 -0.93 -27.66
C TYR A 304 27.90 -0.95 -28.69
N LEU A 305 29.12 -1.34 -28.31
CA LEU A 305 30.25 -1.44 -29.24
C LEU A 305 29.99 -2.46 -30.37
N HIS A 306 29.18 -3.49 -30.11
CA HIS A 306 28.81 -4.47 -31.13
C HIS A 306 27.64 -4.04 -32.01
N THR A 307 26.63 -3.36 -31.47
CA THR A 307 25.41 -3.02 -32.21
C THR A 307 25.42 -1.62 -32.81
N GLY A 308 26.12 -0.67 -32.17
CA GLY A 308 26.08 0.75 -32.52
C GLY A 308 24.74 1.44 -32.26
N GLU A 309 23.79 0.76 -31.61
CA GLU A 309 22.42 1.21 -31.44
C GLU A 309 22.33 2.42 -30.49
N PRO A 310 21.83 3.60 -30.94
CA PRO A 310 21.82 4.83 -30.14
C PRO A 310 21.05 4.73 -28.81
N TRP A 311 19.96 3.95 -28.77
CA TRP A 311 19.18 3.75 -27.55
C TRP A 311 19.97 2.99 -26.46
N VAL A 312 20.90 2.10 -26.84
CA VAL A 312 21.75 1.36 -25.88
C VAL A 312 22.73 2.31 -25.20
N LEU A 313 23.24 3.32 -25.92
CA LEU A 313 24.09 4.36 -25.34
C LEU A 313 23.34 5.19 -24.29
N VAL A 314 22.08 5.52 -24.55
CA VAL A 314 21.21 6.20 -23.58
C VAL A 314 20.94 5.30 -22.37
N ALA A 315 20.74 3.99 -22.56
CA ALA A 315 20.63 3.03 -21.47
C ALA A 315 21.90 2.99 -20.60
N LEU A 316 23.08 2.93 -21.23
CA LEU A 316 24.37 2.97 -20.55
C LEU A 316 24.56 4.27 -19.75
N LEU A 317 24.26 5.43 -20.36
CA LEU A 317 24.30 6.73 -19.66
C LEU A 317 23.33 6.77 -18.47
N THR A 318 22.15 6.16 -18.61
CA THR A 318 21.16 6.06 -17.53
C THR A 318 21.72 5.23 -16.37
N MET A 319 22.36 4.08 -16.65
CA MET A 319 23.01 3.24 -15.62
C MET A 319 24.16 3.96 -14.91
N HIS A 320 24.97 4.73 -15.64
CA HIS A 320 26.02 5.57 -15.06
C HIS A 320 25.42 6.61 -14.12
N THR A 321 24.35 7.27 -14.55
CA THR A 321 23.65 8.29 -13.75
C THR A 321 23.03 7.69 -12.49
N GLU A 322 22.38 6.53 -12.61
CA GLU A 322 21.79 5.81 -11.47
C GLU A 322 22.87 5.36 -10.48
N THR A 323 23.96 4.77 -10.98
CA THR A 323 25.08 4.33 -10.14
C THR A 323 25.78 5.51 -9.47
N ALA A 324 25.92 6.65 -10.15
CA ALA A 324 26.43 7.87 -9.55
C ALA A 324 25.50 8.39 -8.42
N ALA A 325 24.18 8.28 -8.62
CA ALA A 325 23.21 8.67 -7.61
C ALA A 325 23.29 7.78 -6.35
N GLN A 326 23.68 6.50 -6.46
CA GLN A 326 23.87 5.61 -5.30
C GLN A 326 24.94 6.12 -4.33
N PHE A 327 25.92 6.89 -4.81
CA PHE A 327 26.94 7.51 -3.95
C PHE A 327 26.45 8.75 -3.18
N LEU A 328 25.27 9.29 -3.49
CA LEU A 328 24.74 10.48 -2.80
C LEU A 328 24.33 10.12 -1.36
N PRO A 329 25.01 10.62 -0.32
CA PRO A 329 24.73 10.25 1.07
C PRO A 329 23.55 11.03 1.67
N SER A 330 22.74 11.70 0.84
CA SER A 330 21.61 12.53 1.26
C SER A 330 20.37 11.70 1.64
N ILE A 331 20.32 10.47 1.14
CA ILE A 331 19.25 9.47 1.26
C ILE A 331 19.93 8.15 1.70
N ARG A 332 19.21 7.17 2.27
CA ARG A 332 19.80 5.86 2.65
C ARG A 332 20.09 4.97 1.43
N LEU A 333 20.93 5.47 0.54
CA LEU A 333 21.56 4.73 -0.56
C LEU A 333 22.92 4.21 -0.10
N ASP A 334 23.64 3.49 -0.94
CA ASP A 334 24.95 2.91 -0.61
C ASP A 334 25.94 3.94 -0.08
N GLY A 335 25.97 5.14 -0.68
CA GLY A 335 26.83 6.23 -0.25
C GLY A 335 26.60 6.67 1.20
N TYR A 336 25.38 6.52 1.73
CA TYR A 336 25.10 6.77 3.14
C TYR A 336 25.73 5.72 4.05
N TYR A 337 25.61 4.44 3.70
CA TYR A 337 26.20 3.34 4.46
C TYR A 337 27.72 3.39 4.41
N MET A 338 28.28 3.63 3.21
CA MET A 338 29.72 3.86 3.02
C MET A 338 30.22 5.01 3.89
N LEU A 339 29.50 6.14 3.90
CA LEU A 339 29.88 7.28 4.74
C LEU A 339 29.77 6.95 6.23
N GLY A 340 28.79 6.13 6.63
CA GLY A 340 28.64 5.62 7.99
C GLY A 340 29.81 4.73 8.42
N ASP A 341 30.25 3.82 7.56
CA ASP A 341 31.39 2.93 7.80
C ASP A 341 32.73 3.65 7.74
N ILE A 342 32.84 4.64 6.86
CA ILE A 342 33.94 5.60 6.88
C ILE A 342 33.88 6.31 8.24
N ALA A 343 32.78 6.95 8.64
CA ALA A 343 32.68 7.62 9.93
C ALA A 343 32.91 6.70 11.15
N GLY A 344 32.66 5.39 11.00
CA GLY A 344 32.63 4.41 12.08
C GLY A 344 31.36 4.54 12.94
N VAL A 345 30.27 5.05 12.36
CA VAL A 345 28.99 5.35 13.04
C VAL A 345 27.83 4.84 12.16
N PRO A 346 27.11 3.76 12.54
CA PRO A 346 26.11 3.14 11.67
C PRO A 346 24.89 4.01 11.32
N GLU A 347 24.47 4.91 12.20
CA GLU A 347 23.25 5.71 12.02
C GLU A 347 23.54 7.22 12.05
N LEU A 348 23.96 7.76 10.91
CA LEU A 348 24.29 9.19 10.73
C LEU A 348 23.07 10.10 10.91
N PHE A 349 21.86 9.68 10.48
CA PHE A 349 20.64 10.50 10.63
C PHE A 349 20.31 10.80 12.11
N GLY A 350 20.73 9.94 13.04
CA GLY A 350 20.58 10.18 14.47
C GLY A 350 21.35 11.41 14.98
N TYR A 351 22.34 11.89 14.22
CA TYR A 351 23.18 13.04 14.56
C TYR A 351 22.70 14.36 13.97
N VAL A 352 21.75 14.36 13.02
CA VAL A 352 21.24 15.60 12.40
C VAL A 352 20.71 16.57 13.47
N GLY A 353 19.81 16.09 14.35
CA GLY A 353 19.24 16.91 15.42
C GLY A 353 20.29 17.44 16.42
N PRO A 354 21.14 16.57 17.01
CA PRO A 354 22.25 16.97 17.88
C PRO A 354 23.21 17.98 17.25
N VAL A 355 23.61 17.79 15.98
CA VAL A 355 24.53 18.69 15.25
C VAL A 355 23.88 20.05 15.01
N LEU A 356 22.63 20.08 14.49
CA LEU A 356 21.91 21.33 14.28
C LEU A 356 21.68 22.10 15.58
N ARG A 357 21.42 21.40 16.69
CA ARG A 357 21.30 22.01 18.02
C ARG A 357 22.62 22.57 18.55
N SER A 358 23.73 21.91 18.24
CA SER A 358 25.09 22.35 18.61
C SER A 358 25.61 23.49 17.73
N ALA A 359 25.03 23.69 16.54
CA ALA A 359 25.36 24.79 15.64
C ALA A 359 24.63 26.11 16.01
N LEU A 360 23.65 26.07 16.93
CA LEU A 360 22.95 27.25 17.42
C LEU A 360 23.88 28.07 18.34
N PRO A 361 24.06 29.38 18.09
CA PRO A 361 24.86 30.24 18.95
C PRO A 361 24.40 30.19 20.41
N GLY A 362 25.34 30.07 21.35
CA GLY A 362 25.07 30.08 22.79
C GLY A 362 24.64 28.75 23.42
N ARG A 363 24.59 27.63 22.66
CA ARG A 363 24.33 26.29 23.22
C ARG A 363 25.60 25.44 23.32
N PRO A 364 25.76 24.66 24.40
CA PRO A 364 26.86 23.71 24.50
C PRO A 364 26.70 22.58 23.48
N THR A 365 27.83 22.01 23.03
CA THR A 365 27.83 20.86 22.12
C THR A 365 27.11 19.67 22.76
N ASP A 366 26.17 19.09 22.02
CA ASP A 366 25.38 17.94 22.46
C ASP A 366 26.30 16.76 22.89
N PRO A 367 26.04 16.12 24.06
CA PRO A 367 26.84 14.99 24.55
C PRO A 367 27.06 13.89 23.51
N LYS A 368 26.06 13.57 22.68
CA LYS A 368 26.19 12.55 21.62
C LYS A 368 27.27 12.90 20.59
N VAL A 369 27.44 14.18 20.27
CA VAL A 369 28.46 14.67 19.33
C VAL A 369 29.83 14.72 19.99
N ARG A 370 29.89 15.00 21.30
CA ARG A 370 31.15 15.01 22.07
C ARG A 370 31.77 13.62 22.23
N GLN A 371 30.96 12.57 22.27
CA GLN A 371 31.42 11.17 22.35
C GLN A 371 32.09 10.66 21.07
N LEU A 372 32.03 11.41 19.96
CA LEU A 372 32.65 11.03 18.69
C LEU A 372 34.14 11.40 18.65
N ARG A 373 34.93 10.62 17.90
CA ARG A 373 36.32 10.95 17.58
C ARG A 373 36.38 12.24 16.74
N PRO A 374 37.47 13.04 16.82
CA PRO A 374 37.54 14.34 16.13
C PRO A 374 37.35 14.26 14.61
N TRP A 375 37.87 13.22 13.97
CA TRP A 375 37.71 13.00 12.54
C TRP A 375 36.27 12.61 12.18
N SER A 376 35.66 11.64 12.87
CA SER A 376 34.27 11.23 12.67
C SER A 376 33.30 12.39 12.93
N ARG A 377 33.56 13.19 13.97
CA ARG A 377 32.79 14.39 14.28
C ARG A 377 32.83 15.41 13.14
N ARG A 378 34.02 15.74 12.62
CA ARG A 378 34.17 16.67 11.49
C ARG A 378 33.43 16.18 10.24
N LEU A 379 33.56 14.89 9.95
CA LEU A 379 32.89 14.27 8.81
C LEU A 379 31.36 14.35 8.92
N ILE A 380 30.79 14.00 10.07
CA ILE A 380 29.34 14.05 10.31
C ILE A 380 28.84 15.51 10.26
N VAL A 381 29.57 16.44 10.87
CA VAL A 381 29.21 17.88 10.82
C VAL A 381 29.21 18.39 9.38
N LEU A 382 30.25 18.07 8.60
CA LEU A 382 30.33 18.44 7.18
C LEU A 382 29.17 17.85 6.38
N TRP A 383 28.88 16.55 6.58
CA TRP A 383 27.77 15.89 5.93
C TRP A 383 26.42 16.52 6.27
N VAL A 384 26.15 16.85 7.55
CA VAL A 384 24.92 17.56 7.96
C VAL A 384 24.85 18.94 7.31
N ALA A 385 25.96 19.67 7.30
CA ALA A 385 26.05 21.02 6.73
C ALA A 385 25.82 21.04 5.20
N LEU A 386 26.16 19.96 4.50
CA LEU A 386 25.88 19.81 3.06
C LEU A 386 24.47 19.27 2.79
N THR A 387 24.07 18.23 3.51
CA THR A 387 22.84 17.48 3.25
C THR A 387 21.57 18.24 3.64
N VAL A 388 21.56 18.92 4.79
CA VAL A 388 20.35 19.61 5.25
C VAL A 388 19.96 20.77 4.31
N PRO A 389 20.87 21.65 3.88
CA PRO A 389 20.55 22.69 2.89
C PRO A 389 20.15 22.09 1.54
N LEU A 390 20.84 21.05 1.07
CA LEU A 390 20.52 20.38 -0.19
C LEU A 390 19.10 19.78 -0.19
N LEU A 391 18.74 19.03 0.86
CA LEU A 391 17.39 18.47 1.01
C LEU A 391 16.33 19.57 1.16
N THR A 392 16.66 20.65 1.87
CA THR A 392 15.77 21.82 2.01
C THR A 392 15.57 22.51 0.66
N PHE A 393 16.63 22.68 -0.12
CA PHE A 393 16.57 23.22 -1.47
C PHE A 393 15.67 22.37 -2.36
N TYR A 394 15.87 21.04 -2.39
CA TYR A 394 15.00 20.14 -3.15
C TYR A 394 13.55 20.23 -2.70
N LEU A 395 13.28 20.28 -1.39
CA LEU A 395 11.93 20.43 -0.87
C LEU A 395 11.28 21.76 -1.31
N VAL A 396 12.02 22.87 -1.22
CA VAL A 396 11.52 24.20 -1.62
C VAL A 396 11.25 24.24 -3.12
N VAL A 397 12.21 23.81 -3.96
CA VAL A 397 12.04 23.75 -5.42
C VAL A 397 10.84 22.86 -5.77
N PHE A 398 10.75 21.69 -5.15
CA PHE A 398 9.63 20.78 -5.34
C PHE A 398 8.28 21.46 -5.02
N LEU A 399 8.17 22.14 -3.87
CA LEU A 399 6.94 22.85 -3.49
C LEU A 399 6.60 24.03 -4.42
N LEU A 400 7.61 24.69 -4.99
CA LEU A 400 7.42 25.78 -5.97
C LEU A 400 7.01 25.27 -7.37
N VAL A 401 7.50 24.09 -7.75
CA VAL A 401 7.18 23.44 -9.03
C VAL A 401 5.81 22.74 -8.96
N LEU A 402 5.43 22.21 -7.79
CA LEU A 402 4.21 21.45 -7.56
C LEU A 402 2.93 22.07 -8.18
N PRO A 403 2.56 23.34 -7.91
CA PRO A 403 1.33 23.94 -8.47
C PRO A 403 1.40 24.10 -9.99
N ARG A 404 2.60 24.19 -10.56
CA ARG A 404 2.80 24.28 -12.02
C ARG A 404 2.76 22.90 -12.68
N ALA A 405 3.28 21.87 -12.01
CA ALA A 405 3.31 20.50 -12.52
C ALA A 405 1.95 19.80 -12.46
N LEU A 406 1.10 20.14 -11.48
CA LEU A 406 -0.21 19.51 -11.28
C LEU A 406 -1.12 19.54 -12.52
N PRO A 407 -1.32 20.69 -13.21
CA PRO A 407 -2.10 20.74 -14.43
C PRO A 407 -1.55 19.84 -15.55
N TYR A 408 -0.23 19.82 -15.75
CA TYR A 408 0.39 18.97 -16.78
C TYR A 408 0.24 17.49 -16.48
N VAL A 409 0.40 17.09 -15.21
CA VAL A 409 0.15 15.70 -14.83
C VAL A 409 -1.31 15.33 -14.99
N TRP A 410 -2.23 16.23 -14.66
CA TRP A 410 -3.66 15.98 -14.89
C TRP A 410 -3.95 15.77 -16.38
N GLN A 411 -3.38 16.62 -17.24
CA GLN A 411 -3.50 16.46 -18.69
C GLN A 411 -2.88 15.15 -19.19
N ALA A 412 -1.68 14.80 -18.72
CA ALA A 412 -1.02 13.54 -19.06
C ALA A 412 -1.85 12.33 -18.63
N VAL A 413 -2.47 12.36 -17.45
CA VAL A 413 -3.40 11.31 -17.00
C VAL A 413 -4.57 11.15 -17.98
N LEU A 414 -5.17 12.26 -18.42
CA LEU A 414 -6.29 12.23 -19.39
C LEU A 414 -5.83 11.72 -20.77
N GLU A 415 -4.62 12.04 -21.19
CA GLU A 415 -4.05 11.58 -22.46
C GLU A 415 -3.68 10.10 -22.43
N TYR A 416 -3.12 9.61 -21.33
CA TYR A 416 -2.88 8.18 -21.13
C TYR A 416 -4.18 7.39 -21.13
N GLN A 417 -5.26 7.92 -20.57
CA GLN A 417 -6.57 7.28 -20.65
C GLN A 417 -6.99 7.05 -22.11
N ARG A 418 -6.89 8.07 -22.96
CA ARG A 418 -7.24 7.93 -24.39
C ARG A 418 -6.32 6.97 -25.14
N THR A 419 -5.04 6.94 -24.78
CA THR A 419 -4.05 6.06 -25.43
C THR A 419 -4.32 4.59 -25.12
N VAL A 420 -4.64 4.28 -23.86
CA VAL A 420 -4.94 2.90 -23.47
C VAL A 420 -6.30 2.46 -24.05
N GLU A 421 -7.29 3.36 -24.14
CA GLU A 421 -8.55 3.14 -24.85
C GLU A 421 -8.30 2.68 -26.29
N GLY A 422 -7.49 3.43 -27.05
CA GLY A 422 -7.14 3.09 -28.42
C GLY A 422 -6.34 1.78 -28.52
N ALA A 423 -5.38 1.54 -27.63
CA ALA A 423 -4.60 0.31 -27.61
C ALA A 423 -5.46 -0.94 -27.33
N MET A 424 -6.43 -0.82 -26.42
CA MET A 424 -7.38 -1.89 -26.12
C MET A 424 -8.31 -2.19 -27.30
N GLN A 425 -8.79 -1.17 -28.01
CA GLN A 425 -9.62 -1.34 -29.19
C GLN A 425 -8.86 -2.02 -30.35
N ASN A 426 -7.57 -1.71 -30.48
CA ASN A 426 -6.71 -2.24 -31.53
C ASN A 426 -6.02 -3.57 -31.18
N GLY A 427 -6.15 -4.06 -29.93
CA GLY A 427 -5.48 -5.29 -29.46
C GLY A 427 -3.95 -5.17 -29.29
N ASP A 428 -3.41 -3.96 -29.17
CA ASP A 428 -1.98 -3.73 -29.03
C ASP A 428 -1.51 -3.90 -27.57
N ILE A 429 -1.06 -5.11 -27.25
CA ILE A 429 -0.58 -5.50 -25.91
C ILE A 429 0.66 -4.71 -25.50
N GLY A 430 1.52 -4.33 -26.45
CA GLY A 430 2.76 -3.60 -26.17
C GLY A 430 2.47 -2.20 -25.66
N THR A 431 1.64 -1.46 -26.40
CA THR A 431 1.19 -0.11 -26.02
C THR A 431 0.38 -0.17 -24.73
N LEU A 432 -0.53 -1.13 -24.57
CA LEU A 432 -1.29 -1.34 -23.34
C LEU A 432 -0.38 -1.51 -22.11
N SER A 433 0.60 -2.41 -22.19
CA SER A 433 1.50 -2.71 -21.07
C SER A 433 2.35 -1.49 -20.69
N LEU A 434 2.86 -0.77 -21.69
CA LEU A 434 3.64 0.43 -21.46
C LEU A 434 2.79 1.54 -20.85
N SER A 435 1.59 1.80 -21.37
CA SER A 435 0.73 2.86 -20.83
C SER A 435 0.33 2.59 -19.38
N VAL A 436 0.12 1.33 -19.01
CA VAL A 436 -0.09 0.95 -17.60
C VAL A 436 1.15 1.24 -16.75
N LEU A 437 2.35 0.85 -17.21
CA LEU A 437 3.60 1.14 -16.50
C LEU A 437 3.80 2.65 -16.33
N GLN A 438 3.67 3.42 -17.41
CA GLN A 438 3.79 4.88 -17.42
C GLN A 438 2.79 5.54 -16.48
N PHE A 439 1.54 5.08 -16.47
CA PHE A 439 0.54 5.58 -15.54
C PHE A 439 0.94 5.32 -14.07
N VAL A 440 1.39 4.11 -13.75
CA VAL A 440 1.87 3.78 -12.39
C VAL A 440 3.04 4.67 -11.99
N LEU A 441 4.04 4.81 -12.87
CA LEU A 441 5.20 5.67 -12.66
C LEU A 441 4.82 7.15 -12.56
N LEU A 442 3.79 7.60 -13.28
CA LEU A 442 3.27 8.96 -13.20
C LEU A 442 2.60 9.23 -11.86
N VAL A 443 1.80 8.29 -11.34
CA VAL A 443 1.04 8.45 -10.09
C VAL A 443 1.92 8.32 -8.85
N LEU A 444 2.96 7.49 -8.88
CA LEU A 444 3.78 7.15 -7.72
C LEU A 444 4.44 8.38 -7.04
N PRO A 445 5.05 9.35 -7.77
CA PRO A 445 5.60 10.57 -7.18
C PRO A 445 4.56 11.40 -6.40
N TRP A 446 3.30 11.42 -6.86
CA TRP A 446 2.23 12.17 -6.19
C TRP A 446 1.78 11.51 -4.90
N LEU A 447 1.73 10.18 -4.87
CA LEU A 447 1.56 9.44 -3.62
C LEU A 447 2.70 9.75 -2.64
N GLY A 448 3.95 9.80 -3.15
CA GLY A 448 5.14 10.17 -2.39
C GLY A 448 5.04 11.58 -1.83
N THR A 449 4.51 12.50 -2.61
CA THR A 449 4.29 13.90 -2.23
C THR A 449 3.32 14.02 -1.06
N VAL A 450 2.16 13.38 -1.16
CA VAL A 450 1.15 13.40 -0.10
C VAL A 450 1.72 12.79 1.19
N LEU A 451 2.48 11.69 1.06
CA LEU A 451 3.16 11.07 2.19
C LEU A 451 4.19 12.01 2.81
N MET A 452 5.10 12.57 2.02
CA MET A 452 6.15 13.48 2.48
C MET A 452 5.59 14.77 3.09
N ALA A 453 4.54 15.35 2.51
CA ALA A 453 3.83 16.49 3.08
C ALA A 453 3.22 16.14 4.44
N THR A 454 2.61 14.95 4.57
CA THR A 454 2.03 14.48 5.85
C THR A 454 3.12 14.27 6.90
N LEU A 455 4.26 13.67 6.52
CA LEU A 455 5.39 13.45 7.42
C LEU A 455 6.00 14.77 7.87
N THR A 456 6.25 15.69 6.94
CA THR A 456 6.78 17.03 7.22
C THR A 456 5.83 17.83 8.11
N TYR A 457 4.53 17.80 7.82
CA TYR A 457 3.51 18.42 8.67
C TYR A 457 3.57 17.86 10.10
N ARG A 458 3.67 16.55 10.28
CA ARG A 458 3.78 15.93 11.61
C ARG A 458 5.06 16.32 12.35
N MET A 459 6.17 16.50 11.64
CA MET A 459 7.44 16.95 12.23
C MET A 459 7.36 18.41 12.68
N VAL A 460 6.71 19.27 11.89
CA VAL A 460 6.64 20.71 12.14
C VAL A 460 5.47 21.08 13.05
N GLN A 461 4.41 20.27 13.09
CA GLN A 461 3.23 20.45 13.94
C GLN A 461 3.56 20.75 15.41
N PRO A 462 4.43 20.00 16.12
CA PRO A 462 4.75 20.32 17.52
C PRO A 462 5.45 21.68 17.68
N LEU A 463 6.23 22.13 16.68
CA LEU A 463 6.85 23.45 16.68
C LEU A 463 5.82 24.56 16.42
N LEU A 464 4.92 24.34 15.46
CA LEU A 464 3.80 25.24 15.19
C LEU A 464 2.84 25.33 16.37
N ALA A 465 2.58 24.22 17.07
CA ALA A 465 1.73 24.15 18.25
C ALA A 465 2.30 24.93 19.44
N ARG A 466 3.63 24.99 19.58
CA ARG A 466 4.29 25.84 20.59
C ARG A 466 4.03 27.32 20.35
N ARG A 467 4.01 27.75 19.08
CA ARG A 467 3.79 29.16 18.72
C ARG A 467 2.30 29.52 18.62
N TRP A 468 1.48 28.58 18.16
CA TRP A 468 0.05 28.75 18.00
C TRP A 468 -0.75 27.51 18.49
N PRO A 469 -1.56 27.66 19.56
CA PRO A 469 -2.29 26.55 20.20
C PRO A 469 -3.33 25.83 19.32
N TRP A 470 -3.81 26.44 18.23
CA TRP A 470 -4.73 25.81 17.28
C TRP A 470 -4.15 24.59 16.54
N PHE A 471 -2.82 24.50 16.38
CA PHE A 471 -2.13 23.35 15.76
C PHE A 471 -1.83 22.21 16.75
N ALA A 472 -2.08 22.42 18.05
CA ALA A 472 -1.87 21.38 19.07
C ALA A 472 -2.77 20.16 18.79
N PRO A 473 -2.23 18.92 18.86
CA PRO A 473 -3.03 17.73 18.70
C PRO A 473 -4.07 17.64 19.81
N ARG A 474 -5.33 17.98 19.50
CA ARG A 474 -6.45 17.85 20.44
C ARG A 474 -6.95 16.40 20.41
N GLU A 475 -6.48 15.61 21.37
CA GLU A 475 -6.92 14.22 21.57
C GLU A 475 -8.45 14.14 21.69
N GLY A 476 -9.06 13.16 21.03
CA GLY A 476 -10.52 12.93 21.08
C GLY A 476 -11.41 13.74 20.11
N ARG A 477 -11.16 15.04 19.89
CA ARG A 477 -11.92 15.84 18.89
C ARG A 477 -11.48 15.57 17.46
N GLY A 478 -10.17 15.42 17.23
CA GLY A 478 -9.63 15.14 15.90
C GLY A 478 -10.12 13.80 15.31
N ALA A 479 -10.33 12.78 16.14
CA ALA A 479 -10.85 11.49 15.70
C ALA A 479 -12.35 11.51 15.36
N ARG A 480 -13.13 12.41 15.97
CA ARG A 480 -14.53 12.65 15.61
C ARG A 480 -14.62 13.51 14.36
N LEU A 481 -13.87 14.61 14.30
CA LEU A 481 -13.83 15.49 13.12
C LEU A 481 -13.36 14.74 11.87
N ARG A 482 -12.30 13.91 11.96
CA ARG A 482 -11.86 13.06 10.85
C ARG A 482 -12.91 12.04 10.42
N ARG A 483 -13.68 11.49 11.36
CA ARG A 483 -14.79 10.59 11.04
C ARG A 483 -15.93 11.35 10.36
N SER A 484 -16.30 12.52 10.86
CA SER A 484 -17.32 13.38 10.25
C SER A 484 -16.92 13.86 8.87
N LEU A 485 -15.68 14.34 8.69
CA LEU A 485 -15.13 14.74 7.39
C LEU A 485 -15.08 13.57 6.40
N ALA A 486 -14.71 12.36 6.85
CA ALA A 486 -14.69 11.21 5.97
C ALA A 486 -16.09 10.77 5.53
N TRP A 487 -17.10 10.87 6.41
CA TRP A 487 -18.49 10.61 6.03
C TRP A 487 -19.10 11.75 5.19
N ALA A 488 -18.70 13.00 5.43
CA ALA A 488 -19.05 14.12 4.56
C ALA A 488 -18.46 13.96 3.17
N ALA A 489 -17.21 13.51 3.06
CA ALA A 489 -16.58 13.15 1.79
C ALA A 489 -17.34 11.99 1.11
N ALA A 490 -17.80 10.98 1.86
CA ALA A 490 -18.59 9.88 1.29
C ALA A 490 -19.93 10.38 0.73
N GLY A 491 -20.60 11.29 1.45
CA GLY A 491 -21.81 11.98 0.98
C GLY A 491 -21.52 12.84 -0.25
N GLY A 492 -20.41 13.58 -0.27
CA GLY A 492 -19.97 14.36 -1.43
C GLY A 492 -19.73 13.49 -2.66
N SER A 493 -19.01 12.37 -2.53
CA SER A 493 -18.81 11.42 -3.63
C SER A 493 -20.10 10.78 -4.13
N ALA A 494 -21.05 10.49 -3.23
CA ALA A 494 -22.39 10.03 -3.61
C ALA A 494 -23.13 11.07 -4.46
N VAL A 495 -23.12 12.34 -4.04
CA VAL A 495 -23.75 13.44 -4.79
C VAL A 495 -23.08 13.62 -6.15
N VAL A 496 -21.74 13.61 -6.22
CA VAL A 496 -21.01 13.72 -7.50
C VAL A 496 -21.38 12.57 -8.44
N LEU A 497 -21.44 11.33 -7.96
CA LEU A 497 -21.88 10.19 -8.76
C LEU A 497 -23.30 10.42 -9.31
N LEU A 498 -24.25 10.80 -8.45
CA LEU A 498 -25.65 11.00 -8.84
C LEU A 498 -25.83 12.13 -9.84
N VAL A 499 -25.16 13.27 -9.62
CA VAL A 499 -25.18 14.40 -10.56
C VAL A 499 -24.59 13.98 -11.90
N ARG A 500 -23.47 13.26 -11.90
CA ARG A 500 -22.85 12.82 -13.14
C ARG A 500 -23.73 11.82 -13.89
N VAL A 501 -24.37 10.88 -13.19
CA VAL A 501 -25.33 9.93 -13.78
C VAL A 501 -26.53 10.66 -14.36
N ALA A 502 -27.08 11.66 -13.66
CA ALA A 502 -28.19 12.45 -14.17
C ALA A 502 -27.81 13.24 -15.44
N LEU A 503 -26.65 13.91 -15.44
CA LEU A 503 -26.13 14.63 -16.61
C LEU A 503 -25.91 13.69 -17.81
N VAL A 504 -25.44 12.47 -17.57
CA VAL A 504 -25.28 11.48 -18.63
C VAL A 504 -26.62 10.91 -19.08
N ALA A 505 -27.59 10.71 -18.17
CA ALA A 505 -28.94 10.31 -18.54
C ALA A 505 -29.61 11.31 -19.48
N GLU A 506 -29.37 12.62 -19.29
CA GLU A 506 -29.88 13.67 -20.17
C GLU A 506 -29.17 13.73 -21.53
N SER A 507 -27.85 13.45 -21.56
CA SER A 507 -27.03 13.63 -22.76
C SER A 507 -26.73 12.34 -23.53
N ALA A 508 -27.04 11.17 -22.99
CA ALA A 508 -26.75 9.89 -23.62
C ALA A 508 -27.59 9.68 -24.89
N PRO A 509 -27.00 9.20 -26.00
CA PRO A 509 -27.75 8.88 -27.20
C PRO A 509 -28.84 7.85 -26.91
N ALA A 510 -29.98 7.98 -27.58
CA ALA A 510 -31.12 7.11 -27.36
C ALA A 510 -30.85 5.69 -27.92
N GLY A 511 -31.02 4.68 -27.08
CA GLY A 511 -30.94 3.28 -27.49
C GLY A 511 -32.27 2.79 -28.06
N THR A 512 -32.25 2.00 -29.13
CA THR A 512 -33.48 1.47 -29.76
C THR A 512 -34.27 0.52 -28.85
N ALA A 513 -33.61 -0.19 -27.94
CA ALA A 513 -34.28 -0.98 -26.91
C ALA A 513 -34.90 -0.09 -25.83
N GLU A 514 -34.16 0.92 -25.38
CA GLU A 514 -34.57 1.87 -24.35
C GLU A 514 -35.83 2.65 -24.77
N GLU A 515 -35.82 3.20 -25.98
CA GLU A 515 -36.97 3.92 -26.56
C GLU A 515 -38.19 3.02 -26.70
N ARG A 516 -38.02 1.77 -27.15
CA ARG A 516 -39.14 0.82 -27.24
C ARG A 516 -39.81 0.59 -25.90
N VAL A 517 -39.01 0.39 -24.84
CA VAL A 517 -39.54 0.15 -23.49
C VAL A 517 -40.20 1.42 -22.93
N ALA A 518 -39.57 2.58 -23.10
CA ALA A 518 -40.09 3.87 -22.64
C ALA A 518 -41.42 4.22 -23.31
N ASN A 519 -41.51 4.06 -24.62
CA ASN A 519 -42.73 4.31 -25.40
C ASN A 519 -43.84 3.31 -25.05
N ALA A 520 -43.50 2.04 -24.86
CA ALA A 520 -44.47 1.04 -24.43
C ALA A 520 -45.00 1.34 -23.01
N ALA A 521 -44.16 1.80 -22.09
CA ALA A 521 -44.57 2.18 -20.74
C ALA A 521 -45.51 3.41 -20.76
N ALA A 522 -45.21 4.41 -21.57
CA ALA A 522 -46.09 5.56 -21.77
C ALA A 522 -47.45 5.15 -22.38
N ALA A 523 -47.45 4.21 -23.35
CA ALA A 523 -48.66 3.69 -23.96
C ALA A 523 -49.53 2.90 -22.96
N VAL A 524 -48.92 2.09 -22.10
CA VAL A 524 -49.63 1.39 -21.00
C VAL A 524 -50.42 2.36 -20.13
N MET A 525 -49.86 3.54 -19.84
CA MET A 525 -50.54 4.56 -19.04
C MET A 525 -51.68 5.26 -19.78
N ARG A 526 -51.57 5.45 -21.11
CA ARG A 526 -52.55 6.20 -21.91
C ARG A 526 -53.71 5.35 -22.40
N VAL A 527 -53.43 4.14 -22.87
CA VAL A 527 -54.41 3.26 -23.56
C VAL A 527 -54.59 1.89 -22.89
N GLY A 528 -53.87 1.63 -21.78
CA GLY A 528 -53.95 0.37 -21.06
C GLY A 528 -53.01 -0.72 -21.59
N ARG A 529 -52.80 -1.78 -20.80
CA ARG A 529 -51.81 -2.83 -21.09
C ARG A 529 -52.08 -3.64 -22.35
N GLU A 530 -53.35 -3.88 -22.66
CA GLU A 530 -53.77 -4.72 -23.79
C GLU A 530 -53.59 -4.01 -25.14
N ALA A 531 -53.65 -2.68 -25.15
CA ALA A 531 -53.51 -1.85 -26.34
C ALA A 531 -52.09 -1.28 -26.53
N ALA A 532 -51.18 -1.51 -25.57
CA ALA A 532 -49.80 -1.02 -25.63
C ALA A 532 -48.94 -1.87 -26.58
N PRO A 533 -47.91 -1.27 -27.24
CA PRO A 533 -46.97 -2.00 -28.07
C PRO A 533 -46.34 -3.20 -27.34
N ALA A 534 -46.26 -4.34 -28.01
CA ALA A 534 -45.61 -5.52 -27.47
C ALA A 534 -44.11 -5.27 -27.28
N VAL A 535 -43.58 -5.73 -26.15
CA VAL A 535 -42.17 -5.60 -25.77
C VAL A 535 -41.63 -7.01 -25.54
N PRO A 536 -40.36 -7.31 -25.87
CA PRO A 536 -39.77 -8.62 -25.57
C PRO A 536 -40.03 -9.07 -24.14
N VAL A 537 -40.17 -10.38 -23.93
CA VAL A 537 -40.49 -10.96 -22.60
C VAL A 537 -39.51 -10.51 -21.51
N GLY A 538 -38.26 -10.23 -21.88
CA GLY A 538 -37.24 -9.72 -20.97
C GLY A 538 -37.48 -8.31 -20.44
N ASP A 539 -38.22 -7.49 -21.18
CA ASP A 539 -38.40 -6.07 -20.91
C ASP A 539 -39.79 -5.75 -20.31
N ILE A 540 -40.69 -6.73 -20.24
CA ILE A 540 -42.05 -6.55 -19.67
C ILE A 540 -41.96 -6.03 -18.23
N ALA A 541 -41.06 -6.60 -17.42
CA ALA A 541 -40.86 -6.19 -16.05
C ALA A 541 -40.31 -4.75 -15.95
N VAL A 542 -39.45 -4.35 -16.89
CA VAL A 542 -38.89 -2.99 -16.98
C VAL A 542 -40.00 -2.00 -17.35
N ARG A 543 -40.76 -2.30 -18.41
CA ARG A 543 -41.91 -1.51 -18.87
C ARG A 543 -42.90 -1.25 -17.74
N ASP A 544 -43.28 -2.29 -17.01
CA ASP A 544 -44.28 -2.18 -15.94
C ASP A 544 -43.77 -1.38 -14.73
N GLN A 545 -42.48 -1.48 -14.41
CA GLN A 545 -41.84 -0.64 -13.39
C GLN A 545 -41.82 0.84 -13.79
N VAL A 546 -41.48 1.13 -15.04
CA VAL A 546 -41.46 2.50 -15.57
C VAL A 546 -42.87 3.08 -15.65
N ALA A 547 -43.86 2.30 -16.11
CA ALA A 547 -45.27 2.72 -16.12
C ALA A 547 -45.80 2.97 -14.70
N GLY A 548 -45.41 2.12 -13.73
CA GLY A 548 -45.73 2.32 -12.32
C GLY A 548 -45.11 3.60 -11.74
N TRP A 549 -43.87 3.91 -12.10
CA TRP A 549 -43.22 5.18 -11.72
C TRP A 549 -43.92 6.39 -12.32
N GLY A 550 -44.26 6.30 -13.61
CA GLY A 550 -45.03 7.32 -14.31
C GLY A 550 -46.38 7.58 -13.64
N TRP A 551 -47.10 6.53 -13.24
CA TRP A 551 -48.36 6.64 -12.52
C TRP A 551 -48.19 7.30 -11.14
N LEU A 552 -47.13 6.97 -10.41
CA LEU A 552 -46.87 7.50 -9.08
C LEU A 552 -46.44 8.98 -9.09
N THR A 553 -45.69 9.41 -10.11
CA THR A 553 -45.00 10.71 -10.11
C THR A 553 -45.42 11.66 -11.24
N ALA A 554 -46.38 11.23 -12.07
CA ALA A 554 -46.74 11.91 -13.32
C ALA A 554 -45.53 12.20 -14.23
N ALA A 555 -44.50 11.33 -14.21
CA ALA A 555 -43.25 11.58 -14.94
C ALA A 555 -43.45 11.82 -16.43
N PHE A 556 -44.37 11.08 -17.06
CA PHE A 556 -44.69 11.24 -18.48
C PHE A 556 -45.48 12.52 -18.83
N ASP A 557 -46.03 13.21 -17.82
CA ASP A 557 -46.68 14.52 -17.98
C ASP A 557 -45.71 15.67 -17.69
N ARG A 558 -44.63 15.40 -16.92
CA ARG A 558 -43.59 16.39 -16.57
C ARG A 558 -42.54 16.57 -17.65
N HIS A 559 -42.33 15.57 -18.50
CA HIS A 559 -41.29 15.57 -19.52
C HIS A 559 -41.88 15.57 -20.93
N PRO A 560 -41.20 16.20 -21.91
CA PRO A 560 -41.70 16.29 -23.28
C PRO A 560 -41.66 14.96 -24.04
N ASP A 561 -40.75 14.05 -23.65
CA ASP A 561 -40.55 12.76 -24.29
C ASP A 561 -40.56 11.61 -23.26
N ALA A 562 -41.04 10.45 -23.72
CA ALA A 562 -41.19 9.26 -22.88
C ALA A 562 -39.84 8.70 -22.40
N LEU A 563 -38.77 8.90 -23.17
CA LEU A 563 -37.43 8.40 -22.87
C LEU A 563 -36.83 9.12 -21.65
N THR A 564 -36.87 10.46 -21.63
CA THR A 564 -36.40 11.27 -20.51
C THR A 564 -37.18 10.97 -19.24
N ALA A 565 -38.51 10.82 -19.34
CA ALA A 565 -39.35 10.39 -18.22
C ALA A 565 -38.94 8.99 -17.68
N ALA A 566 -38.60 8.07 -18.58
CA ALA A 566 -38.20 6.72 -18.21
C ALA A 566 -36.79 6.65 -17.61
N ARG A 567 -35.86 7.50 -18.06
CA ARG A 567 -34.49 7.60 -17.51
C ARG A 567 -34.44 8.12 -16.07
N GLU A 568 -35.47 8.81 -15.58
CA GLU A 568 -35.58 9.13 -14.16
C GLU A 568 -35.52 7.87 -13.27
N VAL A 569 -36.09 6.76 -13.74
CA VAL A 569 -36.10 5.49 -13.02
C VAL A 569 -34.69 4.88 -12.96
N ALA A 570 -33.87 5.08 -14.00
CA ALA A 570 -32.47 4.68 -14.01
C ALA A 570 -31.68 5.46 -12.95
N VAL A 571 -31.81 6.78 -12.90
CA VAL A 571 -31.17 7.63 -11.87
C VAL A 571 -31.66 7.26 -10.47
N LEU A 572 -32.95 6.96 -10.30
CA LEU A 572 -33.52 6.51 -9.03
C LEU A 572 -32.92 5.17 -8.57
N SER A 573 -32.74 4.22 -9.48
CA SER A 573 -32.14 2.92 -9.15
C SER A 573 -30.72 3.06 -8.56
N VAL A 574 -29.96 4.03 -9.08
CA VAL A 574 -28.61 4.37 -8.63
C VAL A 574 -28.65 5.04 -7.26
N LEU A 575 -29.59 5.97 -7.05
CA LEU A 575 -29.84 6.57 -5.73
C LEU A 575 -30.13 5.49 -4.68
N VAL A 576 -31.02 4.54 -4.99
CA VAL A 576 -31.36 3.42 -4.11
C VAL A 576 -30.12 2.56 -3.81
N MET A 577 -29.28 2.29 -4.80
CA MET A 577 -28.05 1.53 -4.63
C MET A 577 -27.03 2.25 -3.73
N VAL A 578 -26.82 3.56 -3.96
CA VAL A 578 -25.92 4.39 -3.14
C VAL A 578 -26.40 4.49 -1.70
N LEU A 579 -27.70 4.72 -1.47
CA LEU A 579 -28.29 4.74 -0.14
C LEU A 579 -28.15 3.38 0.56
N SER A 580 -28.40 2.29 -0.16
CA SER A 580 -28.24 0.92 0.35
C SER A 580 -26.79 0.64 0.77
N LEU A 581 -25.80 1.07 -0.03
CA LEU A 581 -24.39 0.97 0.30
C LEU A 581 -24.03 1.75 1.57
N LEU A 582 -24.51 3.00 1.69
CA LEU A 582 -24.28 3.84 2.86
C LEU A 582 -24.89 3.21 4.13
N VAL A 583 -26.09 2.65 4.03
CA VAL A 583 -26.77 1.93 5.13
C VAL A 583 -25.97 0.71 5.56
N ILE A 584 -25.54 -0.12 4.61
CA ILE A 584 -24.72 -1.32 4.89
C ILE A 584 -23.40 -0.92 5.54
N ALA A 585 -22.71 0.07 4.98
CA ALA A 585 -21.44 0.58 5.50
C ALA A 585 -21.58 1.12 6.93
N TRP A 586 -22.64 1.89 7.19
CA TRP A 586 -22.96 2.44 8.50
C TRP A 586 -23.28 1.35 9.53
N GLN A 587 -24.09 0.35 9.14
CA GLN A 587 -24.49 -0.73 10.05
C GLN A 587 -23.33 -1.68 10.34
N ARG A 588 -22.51 -1.99 9.33
CA ARG A 588 -21.36 -2.90 9.48
C ARG A 588 -20.14 -2.23 10.08
N ARG A 589 -20.07 -0.89 10.19
CA ARG A 589 -18.86 -0.11 10.54
C ARG A 589 -17.75 -0.29 9.50
N TRP A 590 -18.06 0.01 8.25
CA TRP A 590 -17.02 0.16 7.25
C TRP A 590 -16.26 1.47 7.47
N PRO A 591 -14.95 1.52 7.18
CA PRO A 591 -14.20 2.76 7.20
C PRO A 591 -14.74 3.67 6.09
N ALA A 592 -15.05 4.93 6.42
CA ALA A 592 -15.59 5.88 5.46
C ALA A 592 -14.69 6.06 4.23
N ALA A 593 -13.36 5.92 4.38
CA ALA A 593 -12.43 5.95 3.26
C ALA A 593 -12.69 4.85 2.20
N ALA A 594 -13.16 3.66 2.60
CA ALA A 594 -13.51 2.61 1.64
C ALA A 594 -14.79 2.97 0.86
N VAL A 595 -15.76 3.59 1.53
CA VAL A 595 -17.00 4.07 0.90
C VAL A 595 -16.71 5.20 -0.06
N VAL A 596 -15.89 6.19 0.36
CA VAL A 596 -15.42 7.29 -0.50
C VAL A 596 -14.70 6.74 -1.72
N ALA A 597 -13.75 5.83 -1.55
CA ALA A 597 -13.00 5.24 -2.66
C ALA A 597 -13.93 4.55 -3.67
N THR A 598 -14.92 3.79 -3.18
CA THR A 598 -15.87 3.07 -4.05
C THR A 598 -16.77 4.03 -4.82
N LEU A 599 -17.34 5.03 -4.15
CA LEU A 599 -18.24 6.01 -4.78
C LEU A 599 -17.50 6.96 -5.71
N ALA A 600 -16.32 7.44 -5.32
CA ALA A 600 -15.47 8.29 -6.16
C ALA A 600 -15.00 7.52 -7.40
N ALA A 601 -14.63 6.26 -7.24
CA ALA A 601 -14.30 5.38 -8.35
C ALA A 601 -15.47 5.25 -9.34
N ALA A 602 -16.66 4.91 -8.84
CA ALA A 602 -17.87 4.82 -9.67
C ALA A 602 -18.20 6.16 -10.35
N ALA A 603 -18.04 7.28 -9.64
CA ALA A 603 -18.31 8.62 -10.16
C ALA A 603 -17.35 9.00 -11.30
N VAL A 604 -16.11 8.53 -11.25
CA VAL A 604 -15.07 8.83 -12.23
C VAL A 604 -15.14 7.89 -13.44
N MET A 605 -15.61 6.65 -13.26
CA MET A 605 -15.69 5.62 -14.29
C MET A 605 -16.78 5.93 -15.34
N GLY A 606 -16.37 6.33 -16.54
CA GLY A 606 -17.26 6.72 -17.66
C GLY A 606 -18.40 5.75 -17.97
N PRO A 607 -18.14 4.47 -18.26
CA PRO A 607 -19.16 3.46 -18.58
C PRO A 607 -20.10 3.20 -17.46
N VAL A 608 -19.60 3.21 -16.22
CA VAL A 608 -20.45 2.96 -15.07
C VAL A 608 -21.49 4.06 -14.99
N VAL A 609 -21.08 5.30 -15.20
CA VAL A 609 -21.99 6.44 -15.23
C VAL A 609 -22.90 6.42 -16.46
N SER A 610 -22.39 6.07 -17.64
CA SER A 610 -23.20 5.91 -18.86
C SER A 610 -24.23 4.81 -18.76
N LEU A 611 -23.84 3.66 -18.23
CA LEU A 611 -24.71 2.53 -18.03
C LEU A 611 -25.76 2.80 -16.94
N PHE A 612 -25.39 3.53 -15.90
CA PHE A 612 -26.33 4.02 -14.89
C PHE A 612 -27.27 5.11 -15.39
N GLY A 613 -26.87 5.85 -16.44
CA GLY A 613 -27.69 6.88 -17.07
C GLY A 613 -28.72 6.33 -18.07
N VAL A 614 -28.54 5.10 -18.56
CA VAL A 614 -29.43 4.43 -19.51
C VAL A 614 -30.38 3.47 -18.78
N LEU A 615 -31.65 3.44 -19.18
CA LEU A 615 -32.63 2.51 -18.64
C LEU A 615 -32.33 1.08 -19.12
N THR A 616 -31.93 0.22 -18.18
CA THR A 616 -31.65 -1.20 -18.42
C THR A 616 -32.30 -2.09 -17.37
N ALA A 617 -32.70 -3.30 -17.76
CA ALA A 617 -33.18 -4.33 -16.83
C ALA A 617 -32.16 -4.64 -15.72
N ALA A 618 -30.88 -4.66 -16.10
CA ALA A 618 -29.76 -4.89 -15.19
C ALA A 618 -29.63 -3.79 -14.11
N GLY A 619 -29.74 -2.51 -14.50
CA GLY A 619 -29.67 -1.38 -13.56
C GLY A 619 -30.80 -1.38 -12.54
N LEU A 620 -32.04 -1.63 -12.98
CA LEU A 620 -33.20 -1.74 -12.10
C LEU A 620 -33.10 -2.95 -11.16
N SER A 621 -32.70 -4.11 -11.67
CA SER A 621 -32.47 -5.32 -10.87
C SER A 621 -31.41 -5.09 -9.80
N ALA A 622 -30.31 -4.40 -10.13
CA ALA A 622 -29.27 -4.03 -9.18
C ALA A 622 -29.78 -3.09 -8.07
N GLY A 623 -30.61 -2.10 -8.41
CA GLY A 623 -31.25 -1.21 -7.43
C GLY A 623 -32.11 -1.99 -6.42
N TRP A 624 -32.98 -2.88 -6.91
CA TRP A 624 -33.82 -3.74 -6.06
C TRP A 624 -33.02 -4.73 -5.23
N GLY A 625 -31.97 -5.33 -5.81
CA GLY A 625 -31.09 -6.26 -5.11
C GLY A 625 -30.29 -5.58 -3.99
N ALA A 626 -29.81 -4.35 -4.22
CA ALA A 626 -29.14 -3.54 -3.21
C ALA A 626 -30.08 -3.17 -2.06
N ALA A 627 -31.31 -2.74 -2.37
CA ALA A 627 -32.34 -2.44 -1.37
C ALA A 627 -32.69 -3.67 -0.52
N GLY A 628 -32.94 -4.81 -1.16
CA GLY A 628 -33.25 -6.06 -0.48
C GLY A 628 -32.12 -6.50 0.46
N THR A 629 -30.87 -6.39 0.00
CA THR A 629 -29.69 -6.70 0.81
C THR A 629 -29.56 -5.75 2.01
N ALA A 630 -29.74 -4.45 1.82
CA ALA A 630 -29.67 -3.48 2.91
C ALA A 630 -30.76 -3.72 3.97
N LEU A 631 -31.99 -4.04 3.55
CA LEU A 631 -33.10 -4.38 4.43
C LEU A 631 -32.84 -5.65 5.24
N LEU A 632 -32.31 -6.69 4.61
CA LEU A 632 -31.91 -7.92 5.30
C LEU A 632 -30.78 -7.68 6.31
N VAL A 633 -29.80 -6.82 5.96
CA VAL A 633 -28.73 -6.44 6.89
C VAL A 633 -29.31 -5.65 8.07
N LEU A 634 -30.23 -4.71 7.84
CA LEU A 634 -30.96 -3.97 8.89
C LEU A 634 -31.75 -4.90 9.80
N ALA A 635 -32.40 -5.91 9.23
CA ALA A 635 -33.15 -6.94 9.97
C ALA A 635 -32.26 -7.78 10.91
N GLN A 636 -30.93 -7.81 10.75
CA GLN A 636 -30.04 -8.51 11.68
C GLN A 636 -29.70 -7.69 12.95
N GLY A 637 -30.02 -6.39 12.97
CA GLY A 637 -29.79 -5.50 14.11
C GLY A 637 -28.31 -5.14 14.37
N ARG A 638 -28.07 -4.19 15.29
CA ARG A 638 -26.72 -3.79 15.73
C ARG A 638 -26.25 -4.64 16.90
N ARG A 639 -25.01 -5.14 16.87
CA ARG A 639 -24.31 -5.69 18.05
C ARG A 639 -24.07 -4.57 19.06
N HIS A 640 -25.03 -4.31 19.94
CA HIS A 640 -24.80 -3.66 21.23
C HIS A 640 -25.21 -4.63 22.33
N GLY A 641 -24.50 -4.56 23.46
CA GLY A 641 -24.58 -5.51 24.58
C GLY A 641 -26.01 -5.85 25.02
N ARG A 642 -26.11 -6.99 25.73
CA ARG A 642 -27.31 -7.77 26.09
C ARG A 642 -28.58 -6.98 26.50
N HIS A 643 -28.49 -5.70 26.86
CA HIS A 643 -29.61 -4.91 27.39
C HIS A 643 -30.58 -4.29 26.38
N ARG A 644 -30.27 -4.15 25.07
CA ARG A 644 -31.18 -3.49 24.10
C ARG A 644 -32.10 -4.43 23.29
N ARG A 645 -32.07 -5.74 23.54
CA ARG A 645 -32.79 -6.76 22.75
C ARG A 645 -34.32 -6.77 22.92
N ARG A 646 -34.90 -5.99 23.83
CA ARG A 646 -36.34 -6.06 24.17
C ARG A 646 -37.27 -5.12 23.40
N GLN A 647 -36.79 -4.05 22.74
CA GLN A 647 -37.69 -2.97 22.28
C GLN A 647 -38.25 -3.08 20.85
N HIS A 648 -37.77 -3.97 19.96
CA HIS A 648 -38.22 -4.00 18.56
C HIS A 648 -38.41 -5.41 17.96
N ARG A 649 -39.09 -6.32 18.68
CA ARG A 649 -39.36 -7.69 18.17
C ARG A 649 -40.18 -7.73 16.87
N TRP A 650 -41.05 -6.74 16.63
CA TRP A 650 -41.97 -6.71 15.48
C TRP A 650 -41.39 -6.12 14.20
N LEU A 651 -40.28 -5.35 14.27
CA LEU A 651 -39.69 -4.72 13.07
C LEU A 651 -38.80 -5.69 12.26
N HIS A 652 -38.24 -6.72 12.91
CA HIS A 652 -37.32 -7.66 12.28
C HIS A 652 -37.99 -8.58 11.24
N PRO A 653 -39.19 -9.16 11.48
CA PRO A 653 -39.87 -9.99 10.49
C PRO A 653 -40.28 -9.17 9.26
N SER A 654 -40.83 -7.97 9.46
CA SER A 654 -41.31 -7.09 8.38
C SER A 654 -40.18 -6.66 7.44
N LEU A 655 -39.02 -6.29 8.00
CA LEU A 655 -37.83 -5.95 7.19
C LEU A 655 -37.28 -7.17 6.44
N THR A 656 -37.40 -8.37 7.02
CA THR A 656 -36.96 -9.60 6.35
C THR A 656 -37.88 -9.96 5.18
N VAL A 657 -39.20 -9.87 5.38
CA VAL A 657 -40.19 -10.07 4.31
C VAL A 657 -40.02 -9.03 3.21
N LEU A 658 -39.91 -7.75 3.56
CA LEU A 658 -39.71 -6.68 2.59
C LEU A 658 -38.39 -6.85 1.82
N GLY A 659 -37.31 -7.25 2.50
CA GLY A 659 -36.03 -7.54 1.86
C GLY A 659 -36.11 -8.72 0.87
N ALA A 660 -36.84 -9.78 1.23
CA ALA A 660 -37.10 -10.92 0.35
C ALA A 660 -37.96 -10.54 -0.87
N VAL A 661 -38.96 -9.68 -0.70
CA VAL A 661 -39.79 -9.15 -1.79
C VAL A 661 -38.94 -8.32 -2.75
N CYS A 662 -38.09 -7.41 -2.25
CA CYS A 662 -37.18 -6.63 -3.11
C CYS A 662 -36.24 -7.54 -3.93
N LEU A 663 -35.72 -8.61 -3.32
CA LEU A 663 -34.92 -9.59 -4.05
C LEU A 663 -35.76 -10.35 -5.09
N GLY A 664 -37.01 -10.69 -4.79
CA GLY A 664 -37.96 -11.28 -5.74
C GLY A 664 -38.27 -10.37 -6.93
N VAL A 665 -38.40 -9.06 -6.72
CA VAL A 665 -38.57 -8.10 -7.82
C VAL A 665 -37.28 -7.99 -8.66
N ALA A 666 -36.11 -8.00 -8.02
CA ALA A 666 -34.83 -8.04 -8.74
C ALA A 666 -34.71 -9.29 -9.63
N VAL A 667 -35.16 -10.45 -9.12
CA VAL A 667 -35.21 -11.74 -9.82
C VAL A 667 -36.09 -11.66 -11.07
N LEU A 668 -37.29 -11.10 -10.92
CA LEU A 668 -38.25 -10.96 -12.02
C LEU A 668 -37.77 -9.94 -13.07
N THR A 669 -37.02 -8.93 -12.64
CA THR A 669 -36.51 -7.87 -13.53
C THR A 669 -35.34 -8.37 -14.35
N GLU A 670 -34.37 -9.06 -13.73
CA GLU A 670 -33.28 -9.70 -14.48
C GLU A 670 -32.75 -10.95 -13.76
N PRO A 671 -33.12 -12.16 -14.23
CA PRO A 671 -32.87 -13.39 -13.48
C PRO A 671 -31.39 -13.84 -13.45
N MET A 672 -30.57 -13.37 -14.39
CA MET A 672 -29.13 -13.69 -14.43
C MET A 672 -28.33 -12.95 -13.33
N LEU A 673 -28.80 -11.79 -12.90
CA LEU A 673 -28.12 -10.91 -11.94
C LEU A 673 -28.21 -11.39 -10.47
N ILE A 674 -29.17 -12.30 -10.22
CA ILE A 674 -29.48 -12.88 -8.92
C ILE A 674 -28.27 -13.62 -8.35
N VAL A 675 -27.52 -14.36 -9.17
CA VAL A 675 -26.48 -15.27 -8.67
C VAL A 675 -25.35 -14.50 -7.99
N ALA A 676 -24.95 -13.35 -8.55
CA ALA A 676 -23.89 -12.52 -7.99
C ALA A 676 -24.35 -11.70 -6.77
N LEU A 677 -25.52 -11.04 -6.85
CA LEU A 677 -26.03 -10.20 -5.76
C LEU A 677 -26.54 -11.04 -4.57
N ALA A 678 -27.17 -12.19 -4.81
CA ALA A 678 -27.58 -13.11 -3.76
C ALA A 678 -26.36 -13.73 -3.05
N ALA A 679 -25.27 -14.02 -3.76
CA ALA A 679 -24.06 -14.53 -3.14
C ALA A 679 -23.36 -13.47 -2.27
N VAL A 680 -23.28 -12.21 -2.71
CA VAL A 680 -22.74 -11.09 -1.91
C VAL A 680 -23.64 -10.80 -0.70
N GLY A 681 -24.96 -10.75 -0.88
CA GLY A 681 -25.94 -10.56 0.19
C GLY A 681 -25.89 -11.69 1.23
N LEU A 682 -25.76 -12.94 0.77
CA LEU A 682 -25.61 -14.11 1.63
C LEU A 682 -24.31 -14.07 2.44
N VAL A 683 -23.19 -13.69 1.83
CA VAL A 683 -21.90 -13.50 2.52
C VAL A 683 -22.01 -12.43 3.62
N GLN A 684 -22.70 -11.31 3.35
CA GLN A 684 -22.94 -10.27 4.36
C GLN A 684 -23.80 -10.79 5.50
N VAL A 685 -24.86 -11.53 5.18
CA VAL A 685 -25.79 -12.13 6.15
C VAL A 685 -25.07 -13.14 7.06
N LEU A 686 -24.23 -14.00 6.50
CA LEU A 686 -23.49 -15.03 7.23
C LEU A 686 -22.41 -14.46 8.15
N ARG A 687 -21.66 -13.44 7.72
CA ARG A 687 -20.65 -12.74 8.55
C ARG A 687 -21.24 -12.06 9.79
N GLY A 688 -22.57 -11.85 9.85
CA GLY A 688 -23.27 -11.30 11.00
C GLY A 688 -23.56 -12.28 12.13
N THR A 689 -23.62 -13.58 11.83
CA THR A 689 -24.04 -14.61 12.79
C THR A 689 -22.87 -15.01 13.72
N ALA A 690 -23.15 -15.21 15.01
CA ALA A 690 -22.16 -15.62 16.01
C ALA A 690 -21.97 -17.15 16.06
N VAL A 691 -22.70 -17.88 15.22
CA VAL A 691 -22.71 -19.33 15.15
C VAL A 691 -21.87 -19.71 13.95
N THR A 692 -20.84 -20.54 14.14
CA THR A 692 -20.18 -21.23 13.02
C THR A 692 -21.26 -22.07 12.31
N PRO A 693 -21.61 -21.75 11.05
CA PRO A 693 -22.68 -22.48 10.36
C PRO A 693 -22.36 -23.97 10.31
N THR A 694 -23.31 -24.82 10.70
CA THR A 694 -23.14 -26.28 10.69
C THR A 694 -23.13 -26.80 9.25
N ARG A 695 -22.58 -28.01 9.02
CA ARG A 695 -22.57 -28.63 7.67
C ARG A 695 -23.96 -28.69 7.02
N ALA A 696 -25.02 -28.84 7.82
CA ALA A 696 -26.41 -28.83 7.35
C ALA A 696 -26.89 -27.43 6.90
N THR A 697 -26.46 -26.36 7.57
CA THR A 697 -26.75 -24.98 7.14
C THR A 697 -26.03 -24.65 5.83
N TRP A 698 -24.81 -25.16 5.65
CA TRP A 698 -24.07 -25.06 4.39
C TRP A 698 -24.76 -25.83 3.26
N ALA A 699 -25.17 -27.07 3.52
CA ALA A 699 -25.88 -27.88 2.53
C ALA A 699 -27.20 -27.21 2.11
N GLY A 700 -27.99 -26.68 3.05
CA GLY A 700 -29.24 -25.98 2.75
C GLY A 700 -29.04 -24.69 1.95
N LEU A 701 -27.96 -23.95 2.20
CA LEU A 701 -27.63 -22.74 1.44
C LEU A 701 -27.13 -23.06 0.03
N VAL A 702 -26.28 -24.08 -0.11
CA VAL A 702 -25.79 -24.57 -1.41
C VAL A 702 -26.95 -25.13 -2.23
N LEU A 703 -27.86 -25.90 -1.63
CA LEU A 703 -29.06 -26.41 -2.29
C LEU A 703 -30.03 -25.29 -2.66
N GLY A 704 -30.20 -24.28 -1.80
CA GLY A 704 -31.05 -23.13 -2.09
C GLY A 704 -30.51 -22.23 -3.21
N THR A 705 -29.19 -22.01 -3.25
CA THR A 705 -28.54 -21.32 -4.38
C THR A 705 -28.58 -22.17 -5.64
N ALA A 706 -28.35 -23.48 -5.56
CA ALA A 706 -28.47 -24.39 -6.71
C ALA A 706 -29.90 -24.47 -7.25
N ALA A 707 -30.92 -24.41 -6.38
CA ALA A 707 -32.33 -24.38 -6.79
C ALA A 707 -32.70 -23.04 -7.45
N LEU A 708 -32.20 -21.91 -6.94
CA LEU A 708 -32.35 -20.59 -7.58
C LEU A 708 -31.64 -20.54 -8.95
N ILE A 709 -30.46 -21.15 -9.06
CA ILE A 709 -29.74 -21.29 -10.32
C ILE A 709 -30.51 -22.20 -11.28
N GLY A 710 -31.04 -23.34 -10.81
CA GLY A 710 -31.88 -24.24 -11.61
C GLY A 710 -33.16 -23.57 -12.11
N LEU A 711 -33.79 -22.74 -11.28
CA LEU A 711 -34.95 -21.93 -11.65
C LEU A 711 -34.57 -20.86 -12.70
N ALA A 712 -33.43 -20.18 -12.52
CA ALA A 712 -32.94 -19.22 -13.49
C ALA A 712 -32.65 -19.89 -14.84
N VAL A 713 -32.01 -21.06 -14.85
CA VAL A 713 -31.70 -21.87 -16.05
C VAL A 713 -32.98 -22.37 -16.74
N ALA A 714 -34.01 -22.75 -15.99
CA ALA A 714 -35.29 -23.21 -16.56
C ALA A 714 -36.11 -22.09 -17.24
N ILE A 715 -35.85 -20.82 -16.91
CA ILE A 715 -36.53 -19.65 -17.49
C ILE A 715 -35.83 -19.16 -18.78
N VAL A 716 -34.56 -19.54 -19.02
CA VAL A 716 -33.74 -19.12 -20.17
C VAL A 716 -34.28 -19.51 -21.56
N PRO A 717 -34.90 -20.69 -21.78
CA PRO A 717 -35.28 -21.12 -23.13
C PRO A 717 -36.26 -20.18 -23.85
N GLY A 718 -37.07 -19.40 -23.11
CA GLY A 718 -37.98 -18.41 -23.70
C GLY A 718 -37.32 -17.10 -24.16
N ARG A 719 -36.00 -16.93 -23.97
CA ARG A 719 -35.24 -15.73 -24.36
C ARG A 719 -34.23 -15.97 -25.51
N LEU A 720 -34.11 -17.20 -26.02
CA LEU A 720 -33.12 -17.59 -27.04
C LEU A 720 -33.56 -17.35 -28.51
N ASP A 721 -34.79 -16.90 -28.76
CA ASP A 721 -35.31 -16.66 -30.12
C ASP A 721 -34.88 -15.30 -30.74
N GLN A 722 -33.91 -14.58 -30.15
CA GLN A 722 -33.39 -13.33 -30.73
C GLN A 722 -31.96 -13.51 -31.27
N PRO A 723 -31.67 -13.02 -32.50
CA PRO A 723 -30.33 -13.06 -33.07
C PRO A 723 -29.38 -12.24 -32.20
N MET A 724 -28.35 -12.92 -31.66
CA MET A 724 -27.37 -12.33 -30.76
C MET A 724 -26.48 -11.34 -31.52
N SER A 725 -26.49 -10.06 -31.12
CA SER A 725 -25.56 -9.06 -31.64
C SER A 725 -24.19 -9.24 -30.98
N THR A 726 -23.24 -9.82 -31.72
CA THR A 726 -21.82 -9.95 -31.33
C THR A 726 -21.09 -8.59 -31.40
N GLY A 727 -21.50 -7.64 -30.56
CA GLY A 727 -21.07 -6.23 -30.66
C GLY A 727 -19.98 -5.76 -29.69
N LEU A 728 -19.55 -6.58 -28.71
CA LEU A 728 -18.45 -6.24 -27.80
C LEU A 728 -17.30 -7.23 -28.00
N ALA A 729 -16.11 -6.70 -28.34
CA ALA A 729 -14.94 -7.44 -28.81
C ALA A 729 -14.35 -8.39 -27.74
N ASP A 730 -13.96 -9.60 -28.16
CA ASP A 730 -13.36 -10.68 -27.35
C ASP A 730 -12.31 -10.23 -26.32
N VAL A 731 -11.54 -9.19 -26.64
CA VAL A 731 -10.45 -8.65 -25.79
C VAL A 731 -11.00 -8.01 -24.50
N GLN A 732 -12.15 -7.34 -24.56
CA GLN A 732 -12.75 -6.64 -23.42
C GLN A 732 -13.23 -7.64 -22.37
N GLN A 733 -13.81 -8.77 -22.80
CA GLN A 733 -14.23 -9.86 -21.93
C GLN A 733 -13.02 -10.54 -21.26
N GLN A 734 -11.92 -10.73 -22.00
CA GLN A 734 -10.68 -11.32 -21.49
C GLN A 734 -9.98 -10.46 -20.42
N VAL A 735 -9.91 -9.13 -20.61
CA VAL A 735 -9.28 -8.21 -19.62
C VAL A 735 -10.04 -8.19 -18.30
N VAL A 736 -11.38 -8.13 -18.36
CA VAL A 736 -12.22 -8.08 -17.16
C VAL A 736 -12.23 -9.43 -16.45
N LEU A 737 -12.17 -10.55 -17.18
CA LEU A 737 -11.97 -11.89 -16.62
C LEU A 737 -10.60 -12.05 -15.94
N GLY A 738 -9.54 -11.53 -16.56
CA GLY A 738 -8.20 -11.51 -15.98
C GLY A 738 -8.16 -10.71 -14.68
N LEU A 739 -8.80 -9.54 -14.64
CA LEU A 739 -8.90 -8.70 -13.43
C LEU A 739 -9.73 -9.34 -12.32
N ALA A 740 -10.87 -9.95 -12.66
CA ALA A 740 -11.66 -10.72 -11.70
C ALA A 740 -10.84 -11.88 -11.12
N GLY A 741 -10.09 -12.61 -11.96
CA GLY A 741 -9.16 -13.66 -11.53
C GLY A 741 -8.06 -13.15 -10.60
N LEU A 742 -7.51 -11.96 -10.86
CA LEU A 742 -6.46 -11.33 -10.05
C LEU A 742 -6.98 -10.89 -8.67
N VAL A 743 -8.19 -10.33 -8.60
CA VAL A 743 -8.87 -9.99 -7.33
C VAL A 743 -9.15 -11.25 -6.52
N VAL A 744 -9.55 -12.34 -7.17
CA VAL A 744 -9.77 -13.65 -6.52
C VAL A 744 -8.45 -14.24 -6.01
N LEU A 745 -7.39 -14.24 -6.83
CA LEU A 745 -6.06 -14.70 -6.46
C LEU A 745 -5.49 -13.89 -5.28
N ALA A 746 -5.67 -12.57 -5.28
CA ALA A 746 -5.30 -11.72 -4.16
C ALA A 746 -6.09 -12.06 -2.88
N ALA A 747 -7.40 -12.29 -2.99
CA ALA A 747 -8.24 -12.68 -1.87
C ALA A 747 -7.83 -14.04 -1.26
N VAL A 748 -7.49 -15.02 -2.12
CA VAL A 748 -7.03 -16.36 -1.73
C VAL A 748 -5.62 -16.31 -1.12
N GLY A 749 -4.66 -15.67 -1.80
CA GLY A 749 -3.25 -15.60 -1.38
C GLY A 749 -3.04 -14.89 -0.04
N LEU A 750 -3.96 -13.98 0.33
CA LEU A 750 -3.84 -13.23 1.58
C LEU A 750 -4.47 -13.93 2.80
N ARG A 751 -5.19 -15.05 2.61
CA ARG A 751 -5.99 -15.78 3.65
C ARG A 751 -7.01 -14.89 4.38
N LEU A 752 -7.44 -13.79 3.78
CA LEU A 752 -8.25 -12.74 4.44
C LEU A 752 -9.76 -13.01 4.43
N VAL A 753 -10.25 -13.98 3.65
CA VAL A 753 -11.70 -14.27 3.56
C VAL A 753 -11.95 -15.78 3.64
N PRO A 754 -12.89 -16.25 4.49
CA PRO A 754 -13.25 -17.67 4.54
C PRO A 754 -13.90 -18.11 3.21
N VAL A 755 -13.84 -19.43 2.97
CA VAL A 755 -14.51 -20.29 1.97
C VAL A 755 -15.71 -19.71 1.18
N PRO A 756 -16.67 -18.95 1.77
CA PRO A 756 -17.73 -18.28 1.01
C PRO A 756 -17.28 -17.30 -0.10
N ALA A 757 -16.10 -16.66 -0.03
CA ALA A 757 -15.60 -15.85 -1.16
C ALA A 757 -15.05 -16.71 -2.32
N LEU A 758 -14.56 -17.91 -1.99
CA LEU A 758 -14.23 -18.93 -2.99
C LEU A 758 -15.49 -19.36 -3.74
N LEU A 759 -16.63 -19.52 -3.05
CA LEU A 759 -17.93 -19.80 -3.68
C LEU A 759 -18.40 -18.69 -4.63
N VAL A 760 -18.29 -17.42 -4.24
CA VAL A 760 -18.62 -16.27 -5.12
C VAL A 760 -17.69 -16.24 -6.35
N ALA A 761 -16.40 -16.51 -6.15
CA ALA A 761 -15.40 -16.59 -7.22
C ALA A 761 -15.63 -17.77 -8.17
N SER A 762 -16.02 -18.93 -7.64
CA SER A 762 -16.35 -20.14 -8.42
C SER A 762 -17.65 -19.99 -9.22
N LEU A 763 -18.56 -19.09 -8.81
CA LEU A 763 -19.81 -18.79 -9.51
C LEU A 763 -19.65 -17.73 -10.61
N LEU A 764 -18.60 -16.89 -10.54
CA LEU A 764 -18.23 -15.94 -11.60
C LEU A 764 -17.71 -16.63 -12.87
N VAL A 765 -17.10 -17.81 -12.73
CA VAL A 765 -16.50 -18.57 -13.84
C VAL A 765 -17.56 -19.15 -14.80
N PRO A 766 -18.66 -19.80 -14.34
CA PRO A 766 -19.75 -20.23 -15.21
C PRO A 766 -20.50 -19.06 -15.86
N ALA A 767 -20.72 -17.96 -15.13
CA ALA A 767 -21.35 -16.75 -15.67
C ALA A 767 -20.54 -16.14 -16.83
N ALA A 768 -19.21 -16.20 -16.74
CA ALA A 768 -18.32 -15.73 -17.79
C ALA A 768 -18.20 -16.70 -18.98
N LEU A 769 -18.35 -18.02 -18.75
CA LEU A 769 -18.25 -19.07 -19.77
C LEU A 769 -19.55 -19.28 -20.57
N MET A 770 -20.69 -18.84 -20.06
CA MET A 770 -22.01 -19.10 -20.67
C MET A 770 -22.66 -17.90 -21.37
N LEU A 771 -22.01 -16.72 -21.39
CA LEU A 771 -22.64 -15.46 -21.82
C LEU A 771 -21.79 -14.63 -22.81
N PRO A 772 -21.52 -15.08 -24.04
CA PRO A 772 -21.16 -14.15 -25.11
C PRO A 772 -22.40 -13.34 -25.52
N GLY A 773 -22.36 -12.00 -25.40
CA GLY A 773 -23.25 -11.12 -26.17
C GLY A 773 -24.50 -10.53 -25.48
N SER A 774 -24.59 -10.49 -24.14
CA SER A 774 -25.63 -9.67 -23.48
C SER A 774 -25.05 -8.37 -22.91
N ASP A 775 -25.71 -7.24 -23.20
CA ASP A 775 -25.36 -5.89 -22.71
C ASP A 775 -25.30 -5.79 -21.16
N GLY A 776 -25.77 -6.82 -20.46
CA GLY A 776 -25.82 -6.92 -18.99
C GLY A 776 -24.61 -7.58 -18.32
N VAL A 777 -23.67 -8.22 -19.03
CA VAL A 777 -22.57 -8.98 -18.38
C VAL A 777 -21.53 -8.07 -17.73
N LEU A 778 -21.08 -7.04 -18.46
CA LEU A 778 -20.01 -6.14 -18.03
C LEU A 778 -20.38 -5.34 -16.76
N PRO A 779 -21.60 -4.77 -16.63
CA PRO A 779 -22.07 -4.10 -15.41
C PRO A 779 -22.03 -4.98 -14.18
N VAL A 780 -22.44 -6.24 -14.35
CA VAL A 780 -22.54 -7.21 -13.27
C VAL A 780 -21.15 -7.59 -12.79
N LEU A 781 -20.22 -7.80 -13.71
CA LEU A 781 -18.84 -8.08 -13.36
C LEU A 781 -18.18 -6.88 -12.64
N VAL A 782 -18.39 -5.66 -13.12
CA VAL A 782 -17.85 -4.44 -12.52
C VAL A 782 -18.43 -4.21 -11.12
N ALA A 783 -19.76 -4.28 -10.95
CA ALA A 783 -20.42 -4.06 -9.66
C ALA A 783 -20.02 -5.13 -8.63
N THR A 784 -19.92 -6.39 -9.05
CA THR A 784 -19.50 -7.50 -8.18
C THR A 784 -18.03 -7.37 -7.78
N THR A 785 -17.17 -6.99 -8.72
CA THR A 785 -15.72 -6.79 -8.47
C THR A 785 -15.45 -5.57 -7.59
N ALA A 786 -16.17 -4.46 -7.82
CA ALA A 786 -16.11 -3.28 -6.95
C ALA A 786 -16.63 -3.57 -5.54
N GLY A 787 -17.73 -4.33 -5.43
CA GLY A 787 -18.30 -4.77 -4.15
C GLY A 787 -17.33 -5.68 -3.36
N LEU A 788 -16.70 -6.65 -4.04
CA LEU A 788 -15.66 -7.50 -3.45
C LEU A 788 -14.42 -6.69 -3.04
N GLY A 789 -14.00 -5.73 -3.85
CA GLY A 789 -12.90 -4.81 -3.55
C GLY A 789 -13.16 -3.95 -2.31
N ALA A 790 -14.37 -3.40 -2.18
CA ALA A 790 -14.80 -2.63 -1.01
C ALA A 790 -14.80 -3.49 0.26
N LEU A 791 -15.21 -4.76 0.16
CA LEU A 791 -15.20 -5.71 1.28
C LEU A 791 -13.79 -6.09 1.72
N LEU A 792 -12.90 -6.37 0.77
CA LEU A 792 -11.49 -6.63 1.03
C LEU A 792 -10.83 -5.42 1.72
N LEU A 793 -11.08 -4.22 1.22
CA LEU A 793 -10.57 -2.97 1.80
C LEU A 793 -11.12 -2.72 3.20
N ALA A 794 -12.39 -3.03 3.45
CA ALA A 794 -13.00 -2.90 4.77
C ALA A 794 -12.38 -3.85 5.81
N ASP A 795 -12.08 -5.10 5.44
CA ASP A 795 -11.44 -6.07 6.34
C ASP A 795 -9.97 -5.70 6.63
N LEU A 796 -9.21 -5.27 5.60
CA LEU A 796 -7.83 -4.81 5.77
C LEU A 796 -7.69 -3.62 6.73
N LEU A 797 -8.68 -2.73 6.74
CA LEU A 797 -8.69 -1.53 7.57
C LEU A 797 -9.18 -1.76 9.00
N ARG A 798 -9.76 -2.95 9.29
CA ARG A 798 -10.27 -3.33 10.62
C ARG A 798 -9.24 -3.94 11.55
N LEU A 799 -8.11 -4.42 11.02
CA LEU A 799 -6.99 -4.91 11.84
C LEU A 799 -6.50 -3.80 12.80
N PRO A 800 -6.02 -4.11 14.01
CA PRO A 800 -5.39 -3.12 14.89
C PRO A 800 -4.08 -2.58 14.26
N PRO A 801 -3.64 -1.34 14.57
CA PRO A 801 -2.48 -0.70 13.92
C PRO A 801 -1.19 -1.53 13.88
N THR A 802 -1.02 -2.39 14.88
CA THR A 802 0.11 -3.32 15.06
C THR A 802 0.02 -4.56 14.17
N GLU A 803 -1.18 -5.00 13.79
CA GLU A 803 -1.44 -6.14 12.90
C GLU A 803 -1.84 -5.72 11.47
N ARG A 804 -2.01 -4.41 11.26
CA ARG A 804 -2.36 -3.80 9.97
C ARG A 804 -1.21 -3.98 8.97
N ARG A 805 -1.39 -4.85 7.98
CA ARG A 805 -0.53 -4.90 6.76
C ARG A 805 -0.45 -3.53 6.09
N HIS A 806 0.69 -3.17 5.48
CA HIS A 806 1.03 -1.83 4.97
C HIS A 806 -0.10 -1.19 4.12
N PRO A 807 -0.34 0.15 4.18
CA PRO A 807 -1.13 0.87 3.18
C PRO A 807 -0.80 0.57 1.70
N LEU A 808 0.40 0.11 1.36
CA LEU A 808 0.73 -0.31 -0.01
C LEU A 808 0.45 -1.79 -0.30
N VAL A 809 0.33 -2.68 0.69
CA VAL A 809 -0.31 -4.01 0.49
C VAL A 809 -1.82 -3.84 0.32
N ARG A 810 -2.40 -2.88 1.06
CA ARG A 810 -3.76 -2.38 0.78
C ARG A 810 -3.82 -1.68 -0.58
N GLY A 811 -2.73 -1.04 -0.99
CA GLY A 811 -2.50 -0.46 -2.31
C GLY A 811 -2.44 -1.52 -3.39
N ILE A 812 -1.72 -2.63 -3.23
CA ILE A 812 -1.62 -3.76 -4.17
C ILE A 812 -2.95 -4.51 -4.31
N ILE A 813 -3.84 -4.42 -3.32
CA ILE A 813 -5.22 -4.94 -3.39
C ILE A 813 -6.16 -3.89 -3.98
N ALA A 814 -5.91 -2.62 -3.65
CA ALA A 814 -6.57 -1.49 -4.29
C ALA A 814 -6.09 -1.33 -5.73
N ILE A 815 -4.94 -1.85 -6.16
CA ILE A 815 -4.37 -1.67 -7.50
C ILE A 815 -5.21 -2.45 -8.51
N PRO A 816 -5.59 -3.73 -8.34
CA PRO A 816 -6.56 -4.39 -9.20
C PRO A 816 -7.92 -3.69 -9.20
N VAL A 817 -8.38 -3.14 -8.06
CA VAL A 817 -9.62 -2.35 -8.00
C VAL A 817 -9.47 -1.01 -8.73
N VAL A 818 -8.34 -0.33 -8.57
CA VAL A 818 -7.96 0.92 -9.22
C VAL A 818 -7.69 0.65 -10.69
N VAL A 819 -7.21 -0.53 -11.08
CA VAL A 819 -7.00 -1.00 -12.45
C VAL A 819 -8.33 -1.41 -13.06
N VAL A 820 -9.30 -1.97 -12.32
CA VAL A 820 -10.70 -2.13 -12.77
C VAL A 820 -11.37 -0.78 -12.95
N VAL A 821 -11.12 0.17 -12.04
CA VAL A 821 -11.62 1.55 -12.13
C VAL A 821 -10.89 2.34 -13.22
N LEU A 822 -9.63 2.03 -13.49
CA LEU A 822 -8.82 2.61 -14.57
C LEU A 822 -9.25 2.03 -15.89
N VAL A 823 -9.30 0.71 -16.05
CA VAL A 823 -9.92 0.03 -17.19
C VAL A 823 -11.34 0.53 -17.41
N GLY A 824 -12.06 0.86 -16.34
CA GLY A 824 -13.33 1.58 -16.42
C GLY A 824 -13.25 3.05 -16.87
N LEU A 825 -12.25 3.80 -16.43
CA LEU A 825 -11.92 5.13 -16.94
C LEU A 825 -11.58 5.08 -18.44
N LEU A 826 -11.05 3.95 -18.92
CA LEU A 826 -10.73 3.65 -20.34
C LEU A 826 -11.94 3.31 -21.19
N TYR A 827 -13.09 3.89 -20.91
CA TYR A 827 -14.27 3.71 -21.74
C TYR A 827 -15.17 4.95 -21.57
N LEU A 828 -14.56 6.14 -21.55
CA LEU A 828 -15.33 7.36 -21.71
C LEU A 828 -16.11 7.26 -23.03
N PRO A 829 -17.42 7.57 -23.07
CA PRO A 829 -18.03 7.88 -24.34
C PRO A 829 -17.25 9.07 -24.89
N ALA A 830 -16.61 8.91 -26.05
CA ALA A 830 -16.19 10.05 -26.83
C ALA A 830 -17.41 10.95 -26.90
N GLY A 831 -17.33 12.15 -26.32
CA GLY A 831 -18.32 13.18 -26.59
C GLY A 831 -18.40 13.24 -28.10
N SER A 832 -19.56 12.87 -28.66
CA SER A 832 -19.82 12.96 -30.08
C SER A 832 -19.35 14.34 -30.49
N GLY A 833 -18.33 14.37 -31.35
CA GLY A 833 -17.81 15.62 -31.87
C GLY A 833 -19.01 16.46 -32.27
N SER A 834 -19.02 17.72 -31.81
CA SER A 834 -19.79 18.76 -32.46
C SER A 834 -19.70 18.50 -33.95
N SER A 835 -20.83 18.20 -34.58
CA SER A 835 -20.95 18.19 -36.02
C SER A 835 -20.18 19.39 -36.52
N GLN A 836 -19.11 19.11 -37.27
CA GLN A 836 -18.43 20.14 -38.04
C GLN A 836 -19.55 20.84 -38.80
N THR A 837 -19.79 22.09 -38.45
CA THR A 837 -20.63 22.95 -39.24
C THR A 837 -19.88 23.06 -40.56
N GLU A 838 -20.33 22.32 -41.57
CA GLU A 838 -19.94 22.58 -42.95
C GLU A 838 -20.31 24.03 -43.24
N LEU A 839 -19.31 24.91 -43.13
CA LEU A 839 -19.35 26.24 -43.69
C LEU A 839 -19.53 26.06 -45.21
N PRO A 840 -20.59 26.59 -45.83
CA PRO A 840 -20.74 26.51 -47.27
C PRO A 840 -19.57 27.26 -47.92
N ALA A 841 -18.86 26.54 -48.78
CA ALA A 841 -17.81 27.10 -49.62
C ALA A 841 -18.41 28.15 -50.58
N THR A 842 -18.34 29.42 -50.20
CA THR A 842 -18.47 30.54 -51.14
C THR A 842 -17.15 31.30 -51.14
N ALA A 843 -16.26 30.93 -52.06
CA ALA A 843 -15.16 31.78 -52.49
C ALA A 843 -15.68 32.77 -53.55
N PRO A 844 -15.48 34.09 -53.40
CA PRO A 844 -15.50 34.99 -54.54
C PRO A 844 -14.15 34.94 -55.25
N SER A 845 -14.20 34.71 -56.56
CA SER A 845 -13.12 34.91 -57.50
C SER A 845 -12.61 36.37 -57.46
N VAL A 846 -11.33 36.55 -57.16
CA VAL A 846 -10.61 37.79 -57.51
C VAL A 846 -9.49 37.41 -58.46
N GLY A 847 -9.76 37.66 -59.75
CA GLY A 847 -8.75 37.70 -60.81
C GLY A 847 -8.02 39.05 -60.78
N ALA A 848 -6.77 39.02 -61.21
CA ALA A 848 -5.84 40.13 -61.30
C ALA A 848 -6.21 41.15 -62.39
N ALA A 849 -5.93 42.44 -62.13
CA ALA A 849 -5.64 43.53 -63.08
C ALA A 849 -5.14 44.73 -62.25
N THR A 850 -3.83 45.05 -62.27
CA THR A 850 -3.24 46.20 -63.00
C THR A 850 -3.90 47.55 -62.71
N ASP A 851 -3.37 48.30 -61.75
CA ASP A 851 -2.63 49.57 -61.94
C ASP A 851 -2.25 50.20 -60.58
#